data_AF-A0A9P7B9Q0-F1
#
_entry.id   AF-A0A9P7B9Q0-F1
#
_cell.length_a   1.000
_cell.length_b   1.000
_cell.length_c   1.000
_cell.angle_alpha   90.00
_cell.angle_beta   90.00
_cell.angle_gamma   90.00
#
_symmetry.space_group_name_H-M   'P 1'
#
loop_
_entity.id
_entity.type
_entity.pdbx_description
1 polymer ?
#
loop_
_entity_poly.entity_id
_entity_poly.type
_entity_poly.pdbx_seq_one_letter_code
_entity_poly.pdbx_strand_id
1 'polypeptide(L)'
;MSGIRLGLSRITKLLAFAGSPHEKLKVLHVAGTNGKGSVCSYLTTLLQDPSDSAVKIGKFTSPHLVDVRDSIMVNNTPISSQTFNNIKTKLTDLNKKHLLNCSEFELLTCIAFLYFHQVNCSWCVLEVGLGGRIDATNVIPGANKYACGITKIGLDHQGFLGNTMAEIAIEKVGIATPGAKYLVIDGTNDRSVLDVARKQCESIKCDLKITDDIVNHRIVKTKSWGDLKFDKLPLNGDYQIFNFRVALAMLDHLKQMNQISLTSQEIYQRLANTIWPGRLQNLDLYYAKDHKISVLLDGAHNGCAAIELMKYIRKTYGEQPLTFVIAVTCGKDLEPLFRPLIRPVDNVVTTKFSAVDGMPWIKANDPSDLATMIKEKYTTKATVQPDLLKVFPEYGNLKQLLRLNKAIQPRTAQHFREPTKRNNLKAGILPIGKQSIVGYLGLGLVVFGLWWQYYPHNPYPPSVSKYLRKASWEEIKTKDYKKSIDYYLDALKECESLGYASVDEKLTGIEIKIAEMYEQLDMKNEETEIYLKLLSRFYNKIKECSDLPIKRQLMKRDLSVLVKLIERSDVSSIVKRNLLQLHINLTQQQIETDTPEVSSMINDKERAILTNPTTAEYKSLMTKLKKYSGSFEQFREEFIRTRDLYSEICLSTNDIDTAIYSKMITIGWMVVSGMDYEKILMSQANLASLLYMKAESVEQHIYKLQKNSVMNDTPSIEKIMKLQKRYENILNNSEKYYESVLDKSKDNKIRFPPDGEQDGILLQARLLSMHGLAVIKLHKGDAKEAKKILIDTKRLAEQYGFDDIQNACENELQTIQRINLSNGAS
;
A
#
# COMPACT_ATOMS: atom_id res chain seq x y z
N MET A 1 1.01 -15.03 8.95
CA MET A 1 1.73 -14.77 7.67
C MET A 1 2.88 -13.81 7.90
N SER A 2 4.02 -14.00 7.24
CA SER A 2 5.18 -13.09 7.31
C SER A 2 5.00 -11.84 6.40
N GLY A 3 4.27 -10.84 6.88
CA GLY A 3 4.13 -9.56 6.19
C GLY A 3 5.47 -8.81 6.07
N ILE A 4 5.69 -8.12 4.95
CA ILE A 4 6.90 -7.32 4.72
C ILE A 4 6.84 -6.06 5.62
N ARG A 5 7.37 -6.17 6.85
CA ARG A 5 7.57 -5.03 7.76
C ARG A 5 8.73 -4.17 7.24
N LEU A 6 8.44 -3.19 6.37
CA LEU A 6 9.42 -2.23 5.85
C LEU A 6 10.15 -1.49 6.98
N GLY A 7 11.42 -1.11 6.76
CA GLY A 7 12.24 -0.40 7.75
C GLY A 7 13.63 -0.98 7.93
N LEU A 8 14.63 -0.11 8.10
CA LEU A 8 16.06 -0.44 8.03
C LEU A 8 16.64 -1.18 9.25
N SER A 9 15.86 -1.39 10.32
CA SER A 9 16.38 -1.80 11.64
C SER A 9 17.07 -3.17 11.63
N ARG A 10 16.43 -4.20 11.05
CA ARG A 10 16.93 -5.59 11.07
C ARG A 10 18.20 -5.73 10.21
N ILE A 11 18.15 -5.24 8.97
CA ILE A 11 19.34 -5.22 8.10
C ILE A 11 20.49 -4.37 8.69
N THR A 12 20.22 -3.23 9.33
CA THR A 12 21.29 -2.45 10.00
C THR A 12 21.96 -3.25 11.12
N LYS A 13 21.18 -3.98 11.93
CA LYS A 13 21.71 -4.90 12.95
C LYS A 13 22.54 -6.03 12.32
N LEU A 14 22.01 -6.70 11.30
CA LEU A 14 22.70 -7.82 10.62
C LEU A 14 24.01 -7.37 9.97
N LEU A 15 24.03 -6.20 9.31
CA LEU A 15 25.24 -5.63 8.70
C LEU A 15 26.30 -5.25 9.73
N ALA A 16 25.91 -4.79 10.92
CA ALA A 16 26.85 -4.54 12.01
C ALA A 16 27.55 -5.84 12.45
N PHE A 17 26.80 -6.93 12.69
CA PHE A 17 27.37 -8.25 12.99
C PHE A 17 28.17 -8.84 11.81
N ALA A 18 27.88 -8.44 10.57
CA ALA A 18 28.64 -8.81 9.38
C ALA A 18 29.88 -7.93 9.12
N GLY A 19 30.22 -6.98 9.99
CA GLY A 19 31.42 -6.15 9.88
C GLY A 19 31.26 -4.90 8.99
N SER A 20 30.04 -4.38 8.87
CA SER A 20 29.68 -3.16 8.13
C SER A 20 30.28 -3.03 6.71
N PRO A 21 30.14 -4.05 5.82
CA PRO A 21 30.68 -3.97 4.46
C PRO A 21 30.08 -2.78 3.66
N HIS A 22 28.80 -2.53 3.85
CA HIS A 22 28.03 -1.43 3.25
C HIS A 22 28.60 -0.01 3.52
N GLU A 23 29.30 0.18 4.65
CA GLU A 23 29.92 1.46 5.02
C GLU A 23 31.23 1.73 4.23
N LYS A 24 31.68 0.80 3.38
CA LYS A 24 32.92 0.89 2.58
C LYS A 24 32.71 0.93 1.05
N LEU A 25 31.49 0.73 0.56
CA LEU A 25 31.18 0.65 -0.88
C LEU A 25 31.01 2.04 -1.50
N LYS A 26 31.56 2.28 -2.70
CA LYS A 26 31.20 3.45 -3.53
C LYS A 26 29.94 3.13 -4.33
N VAL A 27 28.84 3.85 -4.09
CA VAL A 27 27.51 3.47 -4.59
C VAL A 27 26.94 4.46 -5.60
N LEU A 28 26.32 3.90 -6.64
CA LEU A 28 25.32 4.55 -7.49
C LEU A 28 23.97 3.89 -7.23
N HIS A 29 23.00 4.65 -6.70
CA HIS A 29 21.76 4.10 -6.15
C HIS A 29 20.56 4.49 -7.02
N VAL A 30 19.76 3.52 -7.47
CA VAL A 30 18.70 3.74 -8.48
C VAL A 30 17.33 3.35 -7.93
N ALA A 31 16.41 4.32 -7.94
CA ALA A 31 14.99 4.15 -7.59
C ALA A 31 14.08 4.64 -8.72
N GLY A 32 12.77 4.43 -8.56
CA GLY A 32 11.76 4.70 -9.59
C GLY A 32 10.65 3.65 -9.58
N THR A 33 9.63 3.80 -10.43
CA THR A 33 8.65 2.74 -10.68
C THR A 33 9.19 1.83 -11.78
N ASN A 34 9.25 2.34 -13.01
CA ASN A 34 9.75 1.62 -14.18
C ASN A 34 11.14 2.13 -14.60
N GLY A 35 11.95 1.31 -15.28
CA GLY A 35 13.25 1.71 -15.86
C GLY A 35 14.50 1.47 -14.99
N LYS A 36 14.35 1.31 -13.67
CA LYS A 36 15.44 1.08 -12.69
C LYS A 36 16.56 0.14 -13.19
N GLY A 37 16.28 -1.16 -13.34
CA GLY A 37 17.27 -2.15 -13.83
C GLY A 37 17.87 -1.86 -15.21
N SER A 38 17.18 -1.11 -16.09
CA SER A 38 17.77 -0.65 -17.37
C SER A 38 18.82 0.44 -17.14
N VAL A 39 18.57 1.39 -16.23
CA VAL A 39 19.59 2.34 -15.76
C VAL A 39 20.74 1.62 -15.08
N CYS A 40 20.48 0.63 -14.24
CA CYS A 40 21.53 -0.18 -13.63
C CYS A 40 22.41 -0.88 -14.68
N SER A 41 21.80 -1.46 -15.74
CA SER A 41 22.57 -2.11 -16.81
C SER A 41 23.42 -1.11 -17.63
N TYR A 42 22.87 0.06 -17.97
CA TYR A 42 23.65 1.14 -18.62
C TYR A 42 24.84 1.58 -17.76
N LEU A 43 24.62 1.82 -16.46
CA LEU A 43 25.68 2.23 -15.53
C LEU A 43 26.76 1.14 -15.41
N THR A 44 26.39 -0.13 -15.21
CA THR A 44 27.36 -1.21 -15.08
C THR A 44 28.16 -1.43 -16.36
N THR A 45 27.51 -1.39 -17.54
CA THR A 45 28.18 -1.63 -18.82
C THR A 45 29.14 -0.49 -19.21
N LEU A 46 28.78 0.77 -18.92
CA LEU A 46 29.65 1.92 -19.21
C LEU A 46 30.83 2.03 -18.24
N LEU A 47 30.63 1.70 -16.95
CA LEU A 47 31.70 1.69 -15.95
C LEU A 47 32.64 0.48 -16.07
N GLN A 48 32.18 -0.63 -16.65
CA GLN A 48 33.00 -1.82 -16.85
C GLN A 48 34.07 -1.52 -17.89
N ASP A 49 35.33 -1.62 -17.48
CA ASP A 49 36.47 -1.49 -18.37
C ASP A 49 36.84 -2.86 -18.96
N PRO A 50 36.84 -3.03 -20.29
CA PRO A 50 37.28 -4.28 -20.91
C PRO A 50 38.81 -4.42 -20.95
N SER A 51 39.57 -3.34 -20.72
CA SER A 51 41.04 -3.33 -20.73
C SER A 51 41.65 -3.48 -19.33
N ASP A 52 40.96 -3.03 -18.27
CA ASP A 52 41.39 -3.18 -16.88
C ASP A 52 40.51 -4.16 -16.08
N SER A 53 40.99 -5.39 -15.91
CA SER A 53 40.31 -6.42 -15.12
C SER A 53 40.39 -6.22 -13.59
N ALA A 54 41.17 -5.24 -13.10
CA ALA A 54 41.13 -4.82 -11.70
C ALA A 54 39.90 -3.95 -11.40
N VAL A 55 39.34 -3.26 -12.40
CA VAL A 55 38.08 -2.50 -12.26
C VAL A 55 36.90 -3.48 -12.17
N LYS A 56 36.26 -3.50 -11.00
CA LYS A 56 35.17 -4.40 -10.67
C LYS A 56 33.91 -3.62 -10.35
N ILE A 57 32.89 -3.78 -11.17
CA ILE A 57 31.59 -3.13 -11.03
C ILE A 57 30.59 -4.14 -10.50
N GLY A 58 30.25 -4.00 -9.21
CA GLY A 58 29.14 -4.74 -8.60
C GLY A 58 27.80 -4.21 -9.09
N LYS A 59 26.85 -5.10 -9.38
CA LYS A 59 25.48 -4.77 -9.78
C LYS A 59 24.50 -5.57 -8.92
N PHE A 60 23.66 -4.87 -8.19
CA PHE A 60 22.52 -5.44 -7.46
C PHE A 60 21.21 -5.04 -8.15
N THR A 61 20.42 -6.02 -8.56
CA THR A 61 19.14 -5.82 -9.27
C THR A 61 18.06 -6.76 -8.73
N SER A 62 16.78 -6.37 -8.77
CA SER A 62 15.70 -7.22 -8.25
C SER A 62 14.33 -6.97 -8.91
N PRO A 63 13.49 -8.01 -9.04
CA PRO A 63 13.75 -9.43 -8.79
C PRO A 63 14.73 -10.04 -9.81
N HIS A 64 15.17 -11.28 -9.56
CA HIS A 64 15.90 -12.08 -10.55
C HIS A 64 14.97 -12.53 -11.70
N LEU A 65 15.58 -13.06 -12.78
CA LEU A 65 14.83 -13.58 -13.93
C LEU A 65 14.88 -15.12 -14.02
N VAL A 66 16.04 -15.74 -13.77
CA VAL A 66 16.24 -17.20 -13.91
C VAL A 66 16.75 -17.82 -12.60
N ASP A 67 17.77 -17.21 -11.98
CA ASP A 67 18.40 -17.70 -10.74
C ASP A 67 18.55 -16.53 -9.76
N VAL A 68 18.37 -16.76 -8.46
CA VAL A 68 18.55 -15.73 -7.43
C VAL A 68 19.91 -15.01 -7.51
N ARG A 69 20.94 -15.68 -8.03
CA ARG A 69 22.30 -15.14 -8.26
C ARG A 69 22.36 -14.12 -9.39
N ASP A 70 21.38 -14.07 -10.30
CA ASP A 70 21.22 -12.98 -11.28
C ASP A 70 21.06 -11.62 -10.58
N SER A 71 20.54 -11.62 -9.35
CA SER A 71 20.40 -10.41 -8.53
C SER A 71 21.75 -9.81 -8.13
N ILE A 72 22.84 -10.57 -8.17
CA ILE A 72 24.16 -10.21 -7.63
C ILE A 72 25.24 -10.53 -8.67
N MET A 73 25.59 -9.53 -9.48
CA MET A 73 26.63 -9.68 -10.52
C MET A 73 27.86 -8.82 -10.23
N VAL A 74 29.03 -9.23 -10.73
CA VAL A 74 30.24 -8.41 -10.83
C VAL A 74 30.75 -8.49 -12.28
N ASN A 75 31.00 -7.34 -12.91
CA ASN A 75 31.38 -7.24 -14.33
C ASN A 75 30.42 -8.03 -15.25
N ASN A 76 29.12 -7.95 -14.94
CA ASN A 76 28.00 -8.67 -15.55
C ASN A 76 27.99 -10.21 -15.41
N THR A 77 28.91 -10.80 -14.65
CA THR A 77 28.89 -12.23 -14.29
C THR A 77 28.18 -12.46 -12.96
N PRO A 78 27.19 -13.37 -12.84
CA PRO A 78 26.57 -13.73 -11.57
C PRO A 78 27.54 -14.31 -10.54
N ILE A 79 27.26 -14.10 -9.26
CA ILE A 79 27.98 -14.73 -8.16
C ILE A 79 27.95 -16.27 -8.28
N SER A 80 29.08 -16.93 -7.97
CA SER A 80 29.16 -18.40 -8.01
C SER A 80 28.25 -19.03 -6.95
N SER A 81 27.67 -20.20 -7.24
CA SER A 81 26.79 -20.91 -6.30
C SER A 81 27.49 -21.23 -4.97
N GLN A 82 28.78 -21.56 -5.02
CA GLN A 82 29.59 -21.82 -3.82
C GLN A 82 29.78 -20.55 -2.98
N THR A 83 30.15 -19.43 -3.60
CA THR A 83 30.31 -18.14 -2.91
C THR A 83 28.97 -17.65 -2.33
N PHE A 84 27.90 -17.75 -3.11
CA PHE A 84 26.55 -17.37 -2.67
C PHE A 84 26.10 -18.19 -1.47
N ASN A 85 26.21 -19.53 -1.51
CA ASN A 85 25.82 -20.40 -0.42
C ASN A 85 26.67 -20.17 0.84
N ASN A 86 27.99 -20.02 0.70
CA ASN A 86 28.88 -19.74 1.84
C ASN A 86 28.51 -18.43 2.57
N ILE A 87 28.19 -17.36 1.82
CA ILE A 87 27.76 -16.09 2.39
C ILE A 87 26.33 -16.19 2.95
N LYS A 88 25.41 -16.87 2.26
CA LYS A 88 24.01 -17.08 2.71
C LYS A 88 23.97 -17.85 4.03
N THR A 89 24.73 -18.94 4.18
CA THR A 89 24.81 -19.71 5.43
C THR A 89 25.31 -18.82 6.57
N LYS A 90 26.47 -18.15 6.40
CA LYS A 90 27.02 -17.25 7.42
C LYS A 90 26.04 -16.16 7.87
N LEU A 91 25.34 -15.52 6.93
CA LEU A 91 24.32 -14.50 7.26
C LEU A 91 23.08 -15.09 7.90
N THR A 92 22.66 -16.29 7.47
CA THR A 92 21.51 -17.00 8.06
C THR A 92 21.78 -17.37 9.51
N ASP A 93 22.99 -17.80 9.82
CA ASP A 93 23.35 -18.19 11.18
C ASP A 93 23.55 -16.97 12.10
N LEU A 94 24.06 -15.83 11.58
CA LEU A 94 24.02 -14.56 12.30
C LEU A 94 22.58 -14.05 12.53
N ASN A 95 21.70 -14.16 11.52
CA ASN A 95 20.29 -13.76 11.60
C ASN A 95 19.53 -14.58 12.66
N LYS A 96 19.79 -15.89 12.75
CA LYS A 96 19.29 -16.78 13.82
C LYS A 96 19.89 -16.41 15.18
N LYS A 97 21.23 -16.40 15.30
CA LYS A 97 21.97 -16.19 16.57
C LYS A 97 21.59 -14.89 17.27
N HIS A 98 21.28 -13.84 16.50
CA HIS A 98 20.90 -12.53 17.02
C HIS A 98 19.39 -12.25 16.90
N LEU A 99 18.57 -13.26 16.60
CA LEU A 99 17.10 -13.23 16.55
C LEU A 99 16.52 -12.07 15.71
N LEU A 100 17.21 -11.70 14.63
CA LEU A 100 16.94 -10.47 13.89
C LEU A 100 15.74 -10.55 12.94
N ASN A 101 15.31 -11.76 12.59
CA ASN A 101 14.17 -12.03 11.71
C ASN A 101 14.21 -11.24 10.37
N CYS A 102 15.41 -11.08 9.80
CA CYS A 102 15.59 -10.45 8.49
C CYS A 102 14.84 -11.24 7.40
N SER A 103 14.18 -10.51 6.50
CA SER A 103 13.52 -11.07 5.31
C SER A 103 14.53 -11.56 4.26
N GLU A 104 14.10 -12.41 3.32
CA GLU A 104 14.96 -12.88 2.22
C GLU A 104 15.56 -11.74 1.40
N PHE A 105 14.85 -10.61 1.21
CA PHE A 105 15.39 -9.45 0.50
C PHE A 105 16.47 -8.71 1.30
N GLU A 106 16.33 -8.61 2.63
CA GLU A 106 17.37 -8.08 3.51
C GLU A 106 18.60 -8.99 3.54
N LEU A 107 18.39 -10.32 3.61
CA LEU A 107 19.46 -11.30 3.52
C LEU A 107 20.19 -11.21 2.17
N LEU A 108 19.45 -11.14 1.06
CA LEU A 108 20.01 -11.02 -0.29
C LEU A 108 20.82 -9.72 -0.48
N THR A 109 20.31 -8.61 0.06
CA THR A 109 21.03 -7.31 0.10
C THR A 109 22.33 -7.43 0.90
N CYS A 110 22.31 -8.11 2.05
CA CYS A 110 23.52 -8.39 2.84
C CYS A 110 24.52 -9.29 2.10
N ILE A 111 24.06 -10.30 1.34
CA ILE A 111 24.94 -11.14 0.50
C ILE A 111 25.65 -10.27 -0.54
N ALA A 112 24.91 -9.39 -1.22
CA ALA A 112 25.47 -8.49 -2.22
C ALA A 112 26.55 -7.56 -1.63
N PHE A 113 26.27 -6.92 -0.49
CA PHE A 113 27.23 -6.02 0.15
C PHE A 113 28.48 -6.74 0.67
N LEU A 114 28.34 -7.93 1.26
CA LEU A 114 29.50 -8.74 1.65
C LEU A 114 30.33 -9.15 0.43
N TYR A 115 29.70 -9.62 -0.65
CA TYR A 115 30.40 -10.07 -1.85
C TYR A 115 31.14 -8.92 -2.55
N PHE A 116 30.48 -7.77 -2.75
CA PHE A 116 31.10 -6.60 -3.39
C PHE A 116 32.27 -6.03 -2.58
N HIS A 117 32.20 -6.07 -1.24
CA HIS A 117 33.33 -5.71 -0.38
C HIS A 117 34.46 -6.75 -0.49
N GLN A 118 34.14 -8.05 -0.44
CA GLN A 118 35.14 -9.13 -0.52
C GLN A 118 35.95 -9.15 -1.83
N VAL A 119 35.32 -8.88 -2.97
CA VAL A 119 36.05 -8.85 -4.27
C VAL A 119 36.73 -7.50 -4.55
N ASN A 120 36.52 -6.50 -3.69
CA ASN A 120 36.91 -5.09 -3.83
C ASN A 120 36.31 -4.44 -5.11
N CYS A 121 34.98 -4.31 -5.16
CA CYS A 121 34.29 -3.57 -6.21
C CYS A 121 34.65 -2.07 -6.17
N SER A 122 35.16 -1.55 -7.29
CA SER A 122 35.47 -0.13 -7.52
C SER A 122 34.21 0.75 -7.46
N TRP A 123 33.09 0.21 -7.95
CA TRP A 123 31.75 0.81 -7.90
C TRP A 123 30.68 -0.26 -7.66
N CYS A 124 29.61 0.11 -6.98
CA CYS A 124 28.43 -0.72 -6.74
C CYS A 124 27.18 -0.01 -7.25
N VAL A 125 26.56 -0.56 -8.29
CA VAL A 125 25.30 -0.08 -8.86
C VAL A 125 24.15 -0.84 -8.18
N LEU A 126 23.28 -0.14 -7.47
CA LEU A 126 22.23 -0.75 -6.64
C LEU A 126 20.83 -0.32 -7.10
N GLU A 127 19.98 -1.29 -7.43
CA GLU A 127 18.54 -1.10 -7.60
C GLU A 127 17.79 -1.19 -6.26
N VAL A 128 16.90 -0.24 -5.99
CA VAL A 128 15.90 -0.34 -4.92
C VAL A 128 14.87 -1.42 -5.24
N GLY A 129 14.57 -2.30 -4.27
CA GLY A 129 13.52 -3.29 -4.40
C GLY A 129 12.12 -2.67 -4.33
N LEU A 130 11.79 -2.01 -3.21
CA LEU A 130 10.47 -1.41 -2.98
C LEU A 130 10.56 -0.05 -2.27
N GLY A 131 9.87 0.96 -2.82
CA GLY A 131 9.87 2.32 -2.28
C GLY A 131 11.20 3.03 -2.55
N GLY A 132 12.01 3.18 -1.52
CA GLY A 132 13.35 3.79 -1.54
C GLY A 132 13.83 4.17 -0.14
N ARG A 133 13.15 5.12 0.50
CA ARG A 133 13.47 5.70 1.82
C ARG A 133 13.68 4.65 2.91
N ILE A 134 12.87 3.59 2.91
CA ILE A 134 12.92 2.48 3.87
C ILE A 134 13.23 1.11 3.24
N ASP A 135 13.76 1.11 2.01
CA ASP A 135 14.25 -0.10 1.31
C ASP A 135 15.56 -0.63 1.93
N ALA A 136 15.75 -1.96 1.90
CA ALA A 136 16.95 -2.60 2.46
C ALA A 136 18.27 -2.02 1.90
N THR A 137 18.30 -1.62 0.63
CA THR A 137 19.50 -1.01 0.02
C THR A 137 19.83 0.39 0.56
N ASN A 138 18.88 1.06 1.21
CA ASN A 138 19.04 2.45 1.68
C ASN A 138 19.83 2.59 2.99
N VAL A 139 20.31 1.48 3.57
CA VAL A 139 21.29 1.47 4.68
C VAL A 139 22.65 2.06 4.30
N ILE A 140 22.98 2.17 3.00
CA ILE A 140 24.21 2.80 2.53
C ILE A 140 24.29 4.26 3.04
N PRO A 141 25.39 4.67 3.72
CA PRO A 141 25.58 6.04 4.17
C PRO A 141 25.52 7.05 3.01
N GLY A 142 24.94 8.24 3.24
CA GLY A 142 24.80 9.25 2.18
C GLY A 142 26.14 9.64 1.54
N ALA A 143 27.20 9.82 2.35
CA ALA A 143 28.55 10.12 1.85
C ALA A 143 29.12 9.09 0.85
N ASN A 144 28.61 7.85 0.90
CA ASN A 144 28.98 6.75 0.00
C ASN A 144 28.11 6.69 -1.27
N LYS A 145 27.03 7.47 -1.35
CA LYS A 145 26.19 7.61 -2.56
C LYS A 145 26.73 8.76 -3.42
N TYR A 146 27.52 8.39 -4.42
CA TYR A 146 28.16 9.36 -5.32
C TYR A 146 27.16 9.93 -6.34
N ALA A 147 26.16 9.14 -6.74
CA ALA A 147 24.96 9.66 -7.38
C ALA A 147 23.74 8.77 -7.05
N CYS A 148 22.59 9.41 -6.91
CA CYS A 148 21.28 8.77 -6.86
C CYS A 148 20.54 9.03 -8.18
N GLY A 149 19.86 8.02 -8.73
CA GLY A 149 19.10 8.12 -9.97
C GLY A 149 17.63 7.76 -9.75
N ILE A 150 16.72 8.64 -10.17
CA ILE A 150 15.27 8.47 -10.09
C ILE A 150 14.69 8.33 -11.50
N THR A 151 14.32 7.12 -11.89
CA THR A 151 13.66 6.83 -13.17
C THR A 151 12.16 7.14 -13.07
N LYS A 152 11.43 7.05 -14.20
CA LYS A 152 9.99 7.32 -14.28
C LYS A 152 9.21 6.73 -13.10
N ILE A 153 8.57 7.62 -12.35
CA ILE A 153 7.60 7.31 -11.30
C ILE A 153 6.22 7.13 -11.96
N GLY A 154 5.41 6.29 -11.34
CA GLY A 154 4.06 5.93 -11.75
C GLY A 154 3.37 5.21 -10.60
N LEU A 155 2.03 5.21 -10.59
CA LEU A 155 1.24 4.53 -9.57
C LEU A 155 1.52 3.03 -9.60
N ASP A 156 2.19 2.53 -8.56
CA ASP A 156 2.44 1.11 -8.31
C ASP A 156 2.68 0.89 -6.81
N HIS A 157 2.39 -0.31 -6.32
CA HIS A 157 2.50 -0.69 -4.90
C HIS A 157 1.81 0.30 -3.93
N GLN A 158 0.67 0.90 -4.32
CA GLN A 158 0.02 1.99 -3.57
C GLN A 158 -0.24 1.65 -2.09
N GLY A 159 -0.67 0.40 -1.81
CA GLY A 159 -0.84 -0.12 -0.43
C GLY A 159 0.44 -0.28 0.41
N PHE A 160 1.59 0.15 -0.09
CA PHE A 160 2.86 0.27 0.64
C PHE A 160 3.51 1.66 0.50
N LEU A 161 3.27 2.38 -0.60
CA LEU A 161 3.99 3.59 -0.99
C LEU A 161 3.14 4.88 -1.03
N GLY A 162 1.85 4.80 -0.71
CA GLY A 162 0.90 5.90 -0.82
C GLY A 162 0.07 5.84 -2.11
N ASN A 163 -1.03 6.58 -2.13
CA ASN A 163 -2.02 6.50 -3.21
C ASN A 163 -1.74 7.49 -4.35
N THR A 164 -0.94 8.53 -4.09
CA THR A 164 -0.62 9.61 -5.02
C THR A 164 0.81 9.55 -5.55
N MET A 165 1.03 10.13 -6.73
CA MET A 165 2.36 10.27 -7.34
C MET A 165 3.38 11.00 -6.43
N ALA A 166 2.92 11.93 -5.59
CA ALA A 166 3.77 12.69 -4.68
C ALA A 166 4.23 11.86 -3.47
N GLU A 167 3.34 11.04 -2.88
CA GLU A 167 3.70 10.13 -1.77
C GLU A 167 4.70 9.06 -2.26
N ILE A 168 4.42 8.46 -3.43
CA ILE A 168 5.30 7.49 -4.09
C ILE A 168 6.65 8.13 -4.46
N ALA A 169 6.67 9.43 -4.81
CA ALA A 169 7.90 10.18 -5.02
C ALA A 169 8.68 10.43 -3.72
N ILE A 170 8.03 10.75 -2.59
CA ILE A 170 8.71 10.95 -1.30
C ILE A 170 9.46 9.67 -0.89
N GLU A 171 8.83 8.50 -1.08
CA GLU A 171 9.50 7.21 -0.85
C GLU A 171 10.66 6.96 -1.81
N LYS A 172 10.50 7.21 -3.12
CA LYS A 172 11.54 6.92 -4.12
C LYS A 172 12.73 7.88 -4.05
N VAL A 173 12.47 9.18 -3.93
CA VAL A 173 13.47 10.25 -3.80
C VAL A 173 14.24 10.13 -2.48
N GLY A 174 13.63 9.56 -1.44
CA GLY A 174 14.26 9.31 -0.13
C GLY A 174 15.48 8.36 -0.10
N ILE A 175 15.94 7.85 -1.25
CA ILE A 175 17.29 7.28 -1.35
C ILE A 175 18.40 8.33 -1.19
N ALA A 176 18.11 9.58 -1.54
CA ALA A 176 18.99 10.73 -1.34
C ALA A 176 18.98 11.11 0.15
N THR A 177 19.87 10.46 0.91
CA THR A 177 20.07 10.65 2.35
C THR A 177 21.18 11.70 2.62
N PRO A 178 21.20 12.39 3.79
CA PRO A 178 22.22 13.39 4.12
C PRO A 178 23.65 12.96 3.81
N GLY A 179 24.39 13.80 3.07
CA GLY A 179 25.72 13.52 2.56
C GLY A 179 25.77 12.89 1.16
N ALA A 180 24.63 12.51 0.57
CA ALA A 180 24.57 12.15 -0.86
C ALA A 180 24.95 13.36 -1.73
N LYS A 181 25.76 13.11 -2.77
CA LYS A 181 26.44 14.18 -3.51
C LYS A 181 25.61 14.76 -4.65
N TYR A 182 24.88 13.89 -5.36
CA TYR A 182 24.16 14.23 -6.58
C TYR A 182 22.87 13.41 -6.71
N LEU A 183 21.78 14.05 -7.11
CA LEU A 183 20.52 13.42 -7.47
C LEU A 183 20.21 13.72 -8.94
N VAL A 184 19.96 12.68 -9.73
CA VAL A 184 19.45 12.76 -11.08
C VAL A 184 18.00 12.28 -11.09
N ILE A 185 17.11 13.02 -11.75
CA ILE A 185 15.73 12.59 -11.97
C ILE A 185 15.33 12.72 -13.43
N ASP A 186 14.62 11.70 -13.93
CA ASP A 186 13.95 11.70 -15.23
C ASP A 186 12.99 12.90 -15.34
N GLY A 187 13.29 13.85 -16.23
CA GLY A 187 12.51 15.06 -16.43
C GLY A 187 11.12 14.84 -17.02
N THR A 188 10.81 13.66 -17.55
CA THR A 188 9.45 13.31 -17.99
C THR A 188 8.49 13.02 -16.83
N ASN A 189 8.96 13.06 -15.58
CA ASN A 189 8.12 12.98 -14.40
C ASN A 189 7.25 14.23 -14.20
N ASP A 190 6.07 14.03 -13.62
CA ASP A 190 5.09 15.11 -13.41
C ASP A 190 5.67 16.19 -12.47
N ARG A 191 5.19 17.43 -12.60
CA ARG A 191 5.70 18.57 -11.82
C ARG A 191 5.72 18.31 -10.31
N SER A 192 4.69 17.65 -9.77
CA SER A 192 4.58 17.26 -8.35
C SER A 192 5.70 16.31 -7.90
N VAL A 193 6.16 15.41 -8.78
CA VAL A 193 7.29 14.51 -8.53
C VAL A 193 8.61 15.28 -8.58
N LEU A 194 8.78 16.18 -9.55
CA LEU A 194 9.98 17.03 -9.66
C LEU A 194 10.10 18.00 -8.47
N ASP A 195 8.99 18.51 -7.95
CA ASP A 195 8.95 19.38 -6.77
C ASP A 195 9.31 18.63 -5.47
N VAL A 196 9.06 17.32 -5.39
CA VAL A 196 9.57 16.47 -4.28
C VAL A 196 11.09 16.29 -4.40
N ALA A 197 11.63 16.09 -5.61
CA ALA A 197 13.08 15.99 -5.83
C ALA A 197 13.82 17.28 -5.45
N ARG A 198 13.28 18.45 -5.81
CA ARG A 198 13.78 19.77 -5.40
C ARG A 198 13.87 19.89 -3.88
N LYS A 199 12.74 19.70 -3.18
CA LYS A 199 12.65 19.81 -1.72
C LYS A 199 13.57 18.84 -0.97
N GLN A 200 13.74 17.61 -1.45
CA GLN A 200 14.69 16.68 -0.84
C GLN A 200 16.13 17.21 -0.98
N CYS A 201 16.55 17.56 -2.20
CA CYS A 201 17.89 18.09 -2.47
C CYS A 201 18.22 19.35 -1.65
N GLU A 202 17.28 20.30 -1.58
CA GLU A 202 17.36 21.49 -0.72
C GLU A 202 17.56 21.10 0.76
N SER A 203 16.75 20.17 1.27
CA SER A 203 16.78 19.76 2.68
C SER A 203 18.07 19.04 3.11
N ILE A 204 18.74 18.34 2.19
CA ILE A 204 19.98 17.59 2.47
C ILE A 204 21.26 18.21 1.88
N LYS A 205 21.15 19.35 1.20
CA LYS A 205 22.23 20.04 0.47
C LYS A 205 22.92 19.13 -0.58
N CYS A 206 22.11 18.49 -1.40
CA CYS A 206 22.53 17.62 -2.51
C CYS A 206 22.22 18.29 -3.85
N ASP A 207 23.15 18.25 -4.80
CA ASP A 207 22.95 18.83 -6.14
C ASP A 207 21.87 18.07 -6.92
N LEU A 208 21.03 18.79 -7.69
CA LEU A 208 19.94 18.22 -8.47
C LEU A 208 20.13 18.44 -9.99
N LYS A 209 20.10 17.37 -10.78
CA LYS A 209 19.93 17.41 -12.24
C LYS A 209 18.62 16.75 -12.65
N ILE A 210 17.69 17.57 -13.13
CA ILE A 210 16.52 17.12 -13.90
C ILE A 210 17.01 16.87 -15.35
N THR A 211 16.79 15.68 -15.89
CA THR A 211 17.16 15.37 -17.27
C THR A 211 16.24 16.04 -18.28
N ASP A 212 16.70 16.16 -19.52
CA ASP A 212 15.94 16.79 -20.59
C ASP A 212 14.74 15.89 -20.95
N ASP A 213 13.53 16.45 -21.01
CA ASP A 213 12.27 15.81 -21.39
C ASP A 213 12.06 15.77 -22.91
N ILE A 214 12.66 16.72 -23.63
CA ILE A 214 12.46 16.95 -25.07
C ILE A 214 12.71 15.68 -25.89
N VAL A 215 11.71 15.32 -26.70
CA VAL A 215 11.62 14.11 -27.53
C VAL A 215 12.36 14.26 -28.87
N ASN A 216 13.28 15.22 -28.99
CA ASN A 216 14.25 15.26 -30.10
C ASN A 216 15.23 14.10 -29.91
N HIS A 217 14.79 12.95 -30.42
CA HIS A 217 15.28 11.65 -30.02
C HIS A 217 16.76 11.52 -30.37
N ARG A 218 17.51 10.89 -29.45
CA ARG A 218 18.92 10.46 -29.60
C ARG A 218 20.02 11.46 -29.27
N ILE A 219 19.74 12.75 -29.08
CA ILE A 219 20.76 13.65 -28.49
C ILE A 219 20.64 13.62 -26.97
N VAL A 220 21.79 13.48 -26.30
CA VAL A 220 21.96 13.57 -24.85
C VAL A 220 23.06 14.58 -24.56
N LYS A 221 22.70 15.64 -23.85
CA LYS A 221 23.63 16.72 -23.47
C LYS A 221 24.40 16.36 -22.22
N THR A 222 25.71 16.58 -22.24
CA THR A 222 26.62 16.33 -21.10
C THR A 222 27.60 17.47 -20.97
N LYS A 223 28.07 17.75 -19.75
CA LYS A 223 29.12 18.75 -19.52
C LYS A 223 30.50 18.23 -19.90
N SER A 224 30.78 16.95 -19.64
CA SER A 224 32.12 16.36 -19.81
C SER A 224 32.42 15.90 -21.24
N TRP A 225 31.41 15.59 -22.04
CA TRP A 225 31.56 15.01 -23.39
C TRP A 225 30.76 15.76 -24.48
N GLY A 226 30.12 16.89 -24.13
CA GLY A 226 29.28 17.67 -25.04
C GLY A 226 27.95 16.99 -25.38
N ASP A 227 27.38 17.33 -26.54
CA ASP A 227 26.13 16.77 -27.05
C ASP A 227 26.40 15.47 -27.82
N LEU A 228 26.07 14.33 -27.21
CA LEU A 228 26.29 13.00 -27.78
C LEU A 228 25.03 12.50 -28.50
N LYS A 229 25.18 12.07 -29.77
CA LYS A 229 24.09 11.60 -30.65
C LYS A 229 24.16 10.07 -30.83
N PHE A 230 23.04 9.35 -30.63
CA PHE A 230 22.98 7.87 -30.64
C PHE A 230 21.92 7.30 -31.60
N ASP A 231 22.26 6.94 -32.84
CA ASP A 231 21.26 6.55 -33.85
C ASP A 231 20.39 5.31 -33.47
N LYS A 232 20.87 4.45 -32.57
CA LYS A 232 20.05 3.46 -31.86
C LYS A 232 20.61 3.20 -30.44
N LEU A 233 19.72 2.93 -29.48
CA LEU A 233 20.09 2.38 -28.17
C LEU A 233 20.00 0.83 -28.19
N PRO A 234 20.84 0.13 -27.41
CA PRO A 234 20.90 -1.34 -27.41
C PRO A 234 19.63 -1.98 -26.83
N LEU A 235 19.04 -1.35 -25.80
CA LEU A 235 17.78 -1.75 -25.22
C LEU A 235 16.62 -1.21 -26.07
N ASN A 236 15.64 -2.06 -26.35
CA ASN A 236 14.46 -1.70 -27.14
C ASN A 236 13.45 -0.86 -26.31
N GLY A 237 12.60 -0.11 -27.02
CA GLY A 237 11.58 0.78 -26.45
C GLY A 237 12.01 2.24 -26.44
N ASP A 238 11.14 3.15 -26.92
CA ASP A 238 11.47 4.58 -27.06
C ASP A 238 11.81 5.23 -25.71
N TYR A 239 11.13 4.81 -24.64
CA TYR A 239 11.36 5.25 -23.26
C TYR A 239 12.80 5.04 -22.75
N GLN A 240 13.59 4.17 -23.39
CA GLN A 240 14.97 3.91 -22.99
C GLN A 240 15.89 5.13 -23.14
N ILE A 241 15.53 6.14 -23.95
CA ILE A 241 16.29 7.39 -24.02
C ILE A 241 16.27 8.16 -22.69
N PHE A 242 15.17 8.10 -21.94
CA PHE A 242 15.05 8.78 -20.64
C PHE A 242 15.83 8.03 -19.55
N ASN A 243 15.75 6.69 -19.54
CA ASN A 243 16.62 5.85 -18.71
C ASN A 243 18.10 6.14 -18.99
N PHE A 244 18.50 6.15 -20.27
CA PHE A 244 19.88 6.43 -20.66
C PHE A 244 20.32 7.85 -20.31
N ARG A 245 19.45 8.86 -20.44
CA ARG A 245 19.71 10.24 -19.95
C ARG A 245 19.97 10.27 -18.44
N VAL A 246 19.24 9.51 -17.63
CA VAL A 246 19.49 9.40 -16.17
C VAL A 246 20.85 8.76 -15.91
N ALA A 247 21.14 7.59 -16.53
CA ALA A 247 22.41 6.89 -16.38
C ALA A 247 23.61 7.78 -16.76
N LEU A 248 23.56 8.42 -17.94
CA LEU A 248 24.67 9.21 -18.44
C LEU A 248 24.89 10.51 -17.65
N ALA A 249 23.82 11.14 -17.14
CA ALA A 249 23.96 12.31 -16.26
C ALA A 249 24.57 11.97 -14.88
N MET A 250 24.38 10.75 -14.38
CA MET A 250 25.09 10.27 -13.18
C MET A 250 26.59 10.09 -13.46
N LEU A 251 26.95 9.53 -14.63
CA LEU A 251 28.35 9.36 -15.04
C LEU A 251 29.04 10.68 -15.38
N ASP A 252 28.32 11.64 -15.97
CA ASP A 252 28.81 13.00 -16.26
C ASP A 252 29.22 13.72 -14.96
N HIS A 253 28.46 13.54 -13.86
CA HIS A 253 28.87 14.04 -12.55
C HIS A 253 30.13 13.33 -12.02
N LEU A 254 30.21 12.00 -12.12
CA LEU A 254 31.44 11.28 -11.73
C LEU A 254 32.67 11.75 -12.53
N LYS A 255 32.50 12.06 -13.82
CA LYS A 255 33.56 12.56 -14.69
C LYS A 255 33.99 13.99 -14.31
N GLN A 256 33.03 14.89 -14.05
CA GLN A 256 33.30 16.23 -13.48
C GLN A 256 34.06 16.15 -12.15
N MET A 257 33.72 15.19 -11.29
CA MET A 257 34.39 14.96 -10.00
C MET A 257 35.69 14.15 -10.10
N ASN A 258 36.21 13.92 -11.32
CA ASN A 258 37.41 13.11 -11.62
C ASN A 258 37.40 11.71 -10.97
N GLN A 259 36.22 11.13 -10.75
CA GLN A 259 36.05 9.80 -10.13
C GLN A 259 36.12 8.65 -11.14
N ILE A 260 35.97 8.93 -12.43
CA ILE A 260 36.06 7.95 -13.52
C ILE A 260 36.89 8.48 -14.69
N SER A 261 37.65 7.60 -15.34
CA SER A 261 38.18 7.84 -16.68
C SER A 261 37.27 7.14 -17.68
N LEU A 262 36.53 7.92 -18.46
CA LEU A 262 35.68 7.46 -19.55
C LEU A 262 35.63 8.57 -20.61
N THR A 263 35.78 8.20 -21.87
CA THR A 263 35.72 9.09 -23.04
C THR A 263 34.39 8.96 -23.80
N SER A 264 34.11 9.91 -24.70
CA SER A 264 32.93 9.85 -25.59
C SER A 264 32.98 8.64 -26.52
N GLN A 265 34.14 8.31 -27.08
CA GLN A 265 34.33 7.14 -27.95
C GLN A 265 34.04 5.82 -27.21
N GLU A 266 34.52 5.70 -25.96
CA GLU A 266 34.24 4.52 -25.13
C GLU A 266 32.77 4.43 -24.72
N ILE A 267 32.08 5.55 -24.50
CA ILE A 267 30.62 5.53 -24.28
C ILE A 267 29.92 4.87 -25.47
N TYR A 268 30.27 5.22 -26.71
CA TYR A 268 29.72 4.56 -27.90
C TYR A 268 30.05 3.07 -27.99
N GLN A 269 31.32 2.71 -27.77
CA GLN A 269 31.80 1.33 -27.87
C GLN A 269 31.22 0.42 -26.77
N ARG A 270 31.26 0.86 -25.51
CA ARG A 270 30.78 0.08 -24.35
C ARG A 270 29.26 -0.03 -24.37
N LEU A 271 28.54 1.05 -24.71
CA LEU A 271 27.07 1.08 -24.76
C LEU A 271 26.49 -0.07 -25.61
N ALA A 272 27.09 -0.37 -26.76
CA ALA A 272 26.63 -1.43 -27.67
C ALA A 272 26.47 -2.81 -26.98
N ASN A 273 27.22 -3.06 -25.90
CA ASN A 273 27.20 -4.31 -25.14
C ASN A 273 26.17 -4.32 -23.99
N THR A 274 25.30 -3.31 -23.86
CA THR A 274 24.34 -3.23 -22.75
C THR A 274 23.19 -4.21 -22.97
N ILE A 275 23.10 -5.24 -22.14
CA ILE A 275 22.04 -6.25 -22.18
C ILE A 275 21.18 -6.14 -20.92
N TRP A 276 19.86 -6.21 -21.06
CA TRP A 276 18.94 -6.28 -19.92
C TRP A 276 17.86 -7.34 -20.19
N PRO A 277 18.02 -8.58 -19.67
CA PRO A 277 17.13 -9.69 -19.95
C PRO A 277 15.68 -9.43 -19.52
N GLY A 278 14.71 -10.02 -20.23
CA GLY A 278 13.29 -9.94 -19.90
C GLY A 278 12.64 -8.57 -20.11
N ARG A 279 13.29 -7.65 -20.84
CA ARG A 279 12.72 -6.34 -21.25
C ARG A 279 12.84 -6.12 -22.75
N LEU A 280 11.71 -6.17 -23.45
CA LEU A 280 11.58 -6.10 -24.91
C LEU A 280 12.67 -6.92 -25.64
N GLN A 281 12.96 -8.11 -25.12
CA GLN A 281 14.07 -8.96 -25.55
C GLN A 281 13.61 -9.91 -26.65
N ASN A 282 14.19 -9.78 -27.85
CA ASN A 282 13.97 -10.75 -28.91
C ASN A 282 14.81 -12.02 -28.65
N LEU A 283 14.18 -13.19 -28.78
CA LEU A 283 14.81 -14.51 -28.64
C LEU A 283 14.31 -15.43 -29.76
N ASP A 284 15.18 -16.24 -30.35
CA ASP A 284 14.77 -17.36 -31.21
C ASP A 284 14.76 -18.64 -30.37
N LEU A 285 13.56 -19.17 -30.09
CA LEU A 285 13.38 -20.44 -29.38
C LEU A 285 13.34 -21.60 -30.38
N TYR A 286 14.22 -22.57 -30.21
CA TYR A 286 14.27 -23.79 -31.01
C TYR A 286 13.53 -24.92 -30.27
N TYR A 287 12.46 -25.46 -30.84
CA TYR A 287 11.66 -26.53 -30.23
C TYR A 287 11.82 -27.89 -30.93
N ALA A 288 12.42 -27.89 -32.12
CA ALA A 288 13.02 -29.04 -32.78
C ALA A 288 14.27 -28.57 -33.55
N LYS A 289 15.11 -29.52 -34.00
CA LYS A 289 16.42 -29.24 -34.62
C LYS A 289 16.38 -28.17 -35.72
N ASP A 290 15.34 -28.21 -36.55
CA ASP A 290 15.16 -27.35 -37.72
C ASP A 290 13.97 -26.36 -37.58
N HIS A 291 13.36 -26.27 -36.39
CA HIS A 291 12.17 -25.45 -36.13
C HIS A 291 12.39 -24.42 -35.03
N LYS A 292 12.36 -23.14 -35.42
CA LYS A 292 12.48 -21.99 -34.51
C LYS A 292 11.24 -21.09 -34.49
N ILE A 293 11.00 -20.46 -33.35
CA ILE A 293 9.97 -19.43 -33.13
C ILE A 293 10.66 -18.20 -32.54
N SER A 294 10.62 -17.08 -33.27
CA SER A 294 11.02 -15.78 -32.73
C SER A 294 9.97 -15.28 -31.72
N VAL A 295 10.41 -14.93 -30.51
CA VAL A 295 9.60 -14.50 -29.37
C VAL A 295 10.12 -13.17 -28.83
N LEU A 296 9.20 -12.26 -28.50
CA LEU A 296 9.49 -11.06 -27.73
C LEU A 296 9.16 -11.31 -26.26
N LEU A 297 10.18 -11.33 -25.40
CA LEU A 297 10.04 -11.49 -23.96
C LEU A 297 10.02 -10.12 -23.26
N ASP A 298 8.95 -9.82 -22.52
CA ASP A 298 8.87 -8.66 -21.64
C ASP A 298 8.09 -8.96 -20.35
N GLY A 299 8.62 -8.53 -19.21
CA GLY A 299 8.00 -8.67 -17.89
C GLY A 299 7.01 -7.55 -17.49
N ALA A 300 6.23 -6.99 -18.41
CA ALA A 300 5.21 -5.98 -18.13
C ALA A 300 4.09 -6.55 -17.23
N HIS A 301 3.81 -5.89 -16.11
CA HIS A 301 2.93 -6.42 -15.05
C HIS A 301 2.13 -5.34 -14.28
N ASN A 302 2.13 -4.12 -14.81
CA ASN A 302 1.35 -2.96 -14.37
C ASN A 302 0.92 -2.17 -15.63
N GLY A 303 -0.10 -1.29 -15.52
CA GLY A 303 -0.65 -0.60 -16.70
C GLY A 303 0.32 0.35 -17.39
N CYS A 304 1.24 0.98 -16.65
CA CYS A 304 2.28 1.84 -17.23
C CYS A 304 3.23 1.05 -18.15
N ALA A 305 3.71 -0.11 -17.71
CA ALA A 305 4.54 -0.99 -18.53
C ALA A 305 3.77 -1.57 -19.72
N ALA A 306 2.47 -1.86 -19.55
CA ALA A 306 1.59 -2.34 -20.61
C ALA A 306 1.43 -1.31 -21.76
N ILE A 307 1.34 -0.02 -21.42
CA ILE A 307 1.27 1.07 -22.42
C ILE A 307 2.59 1.20 -23.20
N GLU A 308 3.75 1.09 -22.54
CA GLU A 308 5.04 1.15 -23.23
C GLU A 308 5.32 -0.09 -24.09
N LEU A 309 4.93 -1.28 -23.61
CA LEU A 309 4.95 -2.51 -24.42
C LEU A 309 4.02 -2.39 -25.63
N MET A 310 2.80 -1.86 -25.46
CA MET A 310 1.87 -1.57 -26.55
C MET A 310 2.49 -0.65 -27.60
N LYS A 311 3.06 0.50 -27.20
CA LYS A 311 3.74 1.43 -28.12
C LYS A 311 4.81 0.72 -28.95
N TYR A 312 5.66 -0.07 -28.31
CA TYR A 312 6.72 -0.80 -29.00
C TYR A 312 6.17 -1.84 -29.99
N ILE A 313 5.20 -2.70 -29.59
CA ILE A 313 4.70 -3.75 -30.49
C ILE A 313 3.90 -3.19 -31.67
N ARG A 314 3.13 -2.11 -31.48
CA ARG A 314 2.42 -1.45 -32.61
C ARG A 314 3.42 -0.75 -33.55
N LYS A 315 4.43 -0.07 -33.02
CA LYS A 315 5.51 0.55 -33.82
C LYS A 315 6.35 -0.47 -34.60
N THR A 316 6.52 -1.68 -34.07
CA THR A 316 7.42 -2.71 -34.65
C THR A 316 6.70 -3.70 -35.57
N TYR A 317 5.44 -4.06 -35.26
CA TYR A 317 4.68 -5.10 -35.98
C TYR A 317 3.35 -4.61 -36.57
N GLY A 318 2.96 -3.35 -36.32
CA GLY A 318 1.75 -2.72 -36.85
C GLY A 318 0.45 -3.36 -36.36
N GLU A 319 -0.57 -3.29 -37.21
CA GLU A 319 -1.90 -3.85 -36.92
C GLU A 319 -2.06 -5.35 -37.20
N GLN A 320 -0.94 -6.06 -37.45
CA GLN A 320 -0.97 -7.52 -37.65
C GLN A 320 -1.43 -8.25 -36.38
N PRO A 321 -2.20 -9.35 -36.49
CA PRO A 321 -2.57 -10.19 -35.34
C PRO A 321 -1.34 -10.78 -34.67
N LEU A 322 -1.20 -10.54 -33.36
CA LEU A 322 -0.12 -11.09 -32.54
C LEU A 322 -0.57 -12.35 -31.80
N THR A 323 0.39 -13.00 -31.15
CA THR A 323 0.14 -14.11 -30.23
C THR A 323 0.82 -13.80 -28.91
N PHE A 324 0.02 -13.55 -27.87
CA PHE A 324 0.52 -13.33 -26.52
C PHE A 324 0.56 -14.67 -25.77
N VAL A 325 1.67 -14.97 -25.09
CA VAL A 325 1.75 -16.06 -24.10
C VAL A 325 1.78 -15.39 -22.74
N ILE A 326 0.74 -15.60 -21.92
CA ILE A 326 0.49 -14.81 -20.72
C ILE A 326 0.40 -15.70 -19.48
N ALA A 327 1.25 -15.41 -18.49
CA ALA A 327 1.09 -15.83 -17.11
C ALA A 327 1.23 -14.60 -16.21
N VAL A 328 0.26 -14.37 -15.31
CA VAL A 328 0.20 -13.18 -14.45
C VAL A 328 -0.11 -13.55 -13.01
N THR A 329 0.43 -12.79 -12.06
CA THR A 329 0.27 -13.03 -10.62
C THR A 329 -1.17 -12.83 -10.15
N CYS A 330 -1.66 -13.74 -9.32
CA CYS A 330 -2.97 -13.64 -8.66
C CYS A 330 -3.03 -12.41 -7.72
N GLY A 331 -4.25 -11.89 -7.48
CA GLY A 331 -4.46 -10.77 -6.56
C GLY A 331 -4.08 -9.38 -7.09
N LYS A 332 -3.96 -9.22 -8.41
CA LYS A 332 -3.81 -7.94 -9.11
C LYS A 332 -5.09 -7.59 -9.88
N ASP A 333 -5.32 -6.29 -10.11
CA ASP A 333 -6.18 -5.87 -11.22
C ASP A 333 -5.43 -6.08 -12.54
N LEU A 334 -6.15 -6.61 -13.54
CA LEU A 334 -5.62 -7.03 -14.83
C LEU A 334 -6.23 -6.22 -15.99
N GLU A 335 -7.28 -5.42 -15.75
CA GLU A 335 -7.84 -4.51 -16.77
C GLU A 335 -6.78 -3.48 -17.26
N PRO A 336 -6.00 -2.79 -16.39
CA PRO A 336 -4.98 -1.85 -16.85
C PRO A 336 -3.83 -2.51 -17.62
N LEU A 337 -3.62 -3.82 -17.43
CA LEU A 337 -2.56 -4.59 -18.10
C LEU A 337 -3.02 -5.11 -19.46
N PHE A 338 -4.22 -5.70 -19.54
CA PHE A 338 -4.69 -6.37 -20.76
C PHE A 338 -5.35 -5.42 -21.76
N ARG A 339 -6.13 -4.43 -21.29
CA ARG A 339 -6.84 -3.45 -22.13
C ARG A 339 -5.97 -2.73 -23.18
N PRO A 340 -4.73 -2.27 -22.89
CA PRO A 340 -3.86 -1.68 -23.93
C PRO A 340 -3.17 -2.73 -24.83
N LEU A 341 -2.99 -3.97 -24.38
CA LEU A 341 -2.19 -4.98 -25.08
C LEU A 341 -3.01 -5.83 -26.07
N ILE A 342 -4.19 -6.30 -25.66
CA ILE A 342 -4.93 -7.35 -26.36
C ILE A 342 -6.07 -6.74 -27.18
N ARG A 343 -6.06 -6.94 -28.51
CA ARG A 343 -7.16 -6.54 -29.41
C ARG A 343 -8.01 -7.76 -29.80
N PRO A 344 -9.25 -7.57 -30.29
CA PRO A 344 -10.10 -8.66 -30.81
C PRO A 344 -9.51 -9.47 -31.98
N VAL A 345 -8.50 -8.95 -32.67
CA VAL A 345 -7.78 -9.69 -33.71
C VAL A 345 -6.71 -10.64 -33.18
N ASP A 346 -6.17 -10.37 -31.99
CA ASP A 346 -5.02 -11.07 -31.42
C ASP A 346 -5.39 -12.43 -30.83
N ASN A 347 -4.39 -13.31 -30.73
CA ASN A 347 -4.50 -14.65 -30.14
C ASN A 347 -3.82 -14.63 -28.76
N VAL A 348 -4.34 -15.37 -27.80
CA VAL A 348 -3.77 -15.41 -26.44
C VAL A 348 -3.70 -16.83 -25.91
N VAL A 349 -2.51 -17.27 -25.52
CA VAL A 349 -2.30 -18.53 -24.81
C VAL A 349 -2.08 -18.20 -23.34
N THR A 350 -3.00 -18.62 -22.47
CA THR A 350 -2.87 -18.45 -21.03
C THR A 350 -2.14 -19.65 -20.43
N THR A 351 -1.22 -19.36 -19.51
CA THR A 351 -0.35 -20.35 -18.88
C THR A 351 0.02 -19.90 -17.46
N LYS A 352 0.80 -20.73 -16.74
CA LYS A 352 1.23 -20.45 -15.36
C LYS A 352 2.75 -20.49 -15.26
N PHE A 353 3.30 -19.66 -14.38
CA PHE A 353 4.69 -19.78 -13.92
C PHE A 353 4.75 -20.74 -12.72
N SER A 354 5.92 -21.29 -12.44
CA SER A 354 6.19 -22.17 -11.28
C SER A 354 6.07 -21.42 -9.96
N ALA A 355 6.10 -22.13 -8.82
CA ALA A 355 6.26 -21.46 -7.53
C ALA A 355 7.55 -20.62 -7.52
N VAL A 356 7.52 -19.43 -6.92
CA VAL A 356 8.69 -18.54 -6.81
C VAL A 356 9.46 -18.89 -5.55
N ASP A 357 10.75 -19.18 -5.69
CA ASP A 357 11.62 -19.58 -4.58
C ASP A 357 11.64 -18.53 -3.46
N GLY A 358 11.46 -19.00 -2.22
CA GLY A 358 11.32 -18.16 -1.03
C GLY A 358 10.03 -17.32 -0.95
N MET A 359 9.14 -17.37 -1.95
CA MET A 359 7.94 -16.53 -2.03
C MET A 359 6.65 -17.33 -2.36
N PRO A 360 6.25 -18.32 -1.53
CA PRO A 360 5.09 -19.19 -1.80
C PRO A 360 3.72 -18.49 -1.82
N TRP A 361 3.66 -17.21 -1.46
CA TRP A 361 2.47 -16.35 -1.64
C TRP A 361 2.34 -15.80 -3.08
N ILE A 362 3.41 -15.79 -3.87
CA ILE A 362 3.37 -15.41 -5.29
C ILE A 362 2.92 -16.62 -6.10
N LYS A 363 1.64 -16.60 -6.49
CA LYS A 363 1.00 -17.62 -7.31
C LYS A 363 0.55 -17.02 -8.64
N ALA A 364 0.55 -17.81 -9.70
CA ALA A 364 -0.15 -17.45 -10.94
C ALA A 364 -1.68 -17.40 -10.69
N ASN A 365 -2.42 -16.66 -11.51
CA ASN A 365 -3.85 -16.92 -11.68
C ASN A 365 -4.04 -18.28 -12.37
N ASP A 366 -5.23 -18.88 -12.28
CA ASP A 366 -5.48 -20.07 -13.08
C ASP A 366 -5.52 -19.72 -14.58
N PRO A 367 -4.84 -20.49 -15.45
CA PRO A 367 -4.89 -20.29 -16.90
C PRO A 367 -6.32 -20.30 -17.48
N SER A 368 -7.24 -21.06 -16.89
CA SER A 368 -8.63 -21.18 -17.33
C SER A 368 -9.41 -19.89 -17.03
N ASP A 369 -9.32 -19.39 -15.80
CA ASP A 369 -9.95 -18.13 -15.37
C ASP A 369 -9.47 -16.95 -16.23
N LEU A 370 -8.15 -16.89 -16.52
CA LEU A 370 -7.58 -15.91 -17.43
C LEU A 370 -8.17 -16.03 -18.84
N ALA A 371 -8.28 -17.25 -19.39
CA ALA A 371 -8.80 -17.44 -20.75
C ALA A 371 -10.27 -17.08 -20.86
N THR A 372 -11.08 -17.37 -19.84
CA THR A 372 -12.49 -16.98 -19.76
C THR A 372 -12.63 -15.45 -19.74
N MET A 373 -11.94 -14.79 -18.80
CA MET A 373 -11.95 -13.32 -18.71
C MET A 373 -11.45 -12.64 -20.00
N ILE A 374 -10.44 -13.20 -20.67
CA ILE A 374 -9.92 -12.66 -21.93
C ILE A 374 -10.90 -12.88 -23.10
N LYS A 375 -11.66 -13.98 -23.12
CA LYS A 375 -12.75 -14.22 -24.09
C LYS A 375 -13.92 -13.27 -23.91
N GLU A 376 -14.33 -13.03 -22.67
CA GLU A 376 -15.43 -12.13 -22.33
C GLU A 376 -15.10 -10.67 -22.69
N LYS A 377 -13.85 -10.23 -22.45
CA LYS A 377 -13.47 -8.81 -22.55
C LYS A 377 -12.71 -8.36 -23.79
N TYR A 378 -11.82 -9.19 -24.36
CA TYR A 378 -10.79 -8.69 -25.30
C TYR A 378 -10.70 -9.45 -26.63
N THR A 379 -10.70 -10.79 -26.60
CA THR A 379 -10.61 -11.62 -27.83
C THR A 379 -11.14 -13.03 -27.60
N THR A 380 -12.01 -13.49 -28.49
CA THR A 380 -12.53 -14.86 -28.47
C THR A 380 -11.45 -15.92 -28.70
N LYS A 381 -10.26 -15.52 -29.19
CA LYS A 381 -9.13 -16.39 -29.54
C LYS A 381 -8.18 -16.67 -28.36
N ALA A 382 -8.73 -16.90 -27.16
CA ALA A 382 -7.94 -17.35 -26.02
C ALA A 382 -7.93 -18.89 -25.89
N THR A 383 -6.76 -19.48 -25.68
CA THR A 383 -6.58 -20.91 -25.39
C THR A 383 -5.81 -21.11 -24.09
N VAL A 384 -6.07 -22.25 -23.45
CA VAL A 384 -5.46 -22.62 -22.16
C VAL A 384 -4.36 -23.64 -22.43
N GLN A 385 -3.13 -23.35 -22.01
CA GLN A 385 -2.05 -24.34 -21.96
C GLN A 385 -1.26 -24.16 -20.66
N PRO A 386 -1.59 -24.91 -19.59
CA PRO A 386 -0.99 -24.75 -18.27
C PRO A 386 0.49 -25.17 -18.18
N ASP A 387 1.07 -25.75 -19.23
CA ASP A 387 2.47 -26.14 -19.31
C ASP A 387 3.20 -25.28 -20.36
N LEU A 388 3.99 -24.31 -19.88
CA LEU A 388 4.75 -23.38 -20.73
C LEU A 388 5.67 -24.10 -21.73
N LEU A 389 6.17 -25.30 -21.40
CA LEU A 389 7.02 -26.08 -22.31
C LEU A 389 6.23 -26.69 -23.48
N LYS A 390 4.92 -26.90 -23.32
CA LYS A 390 4.04 -27.42 -24.39
C LYS A 390 3.50 -26.33 -25.30
N VAL A 391 3.45 -25.08 -24.85
CA VAL A 391 3.02 -23.92 -25.65
C VAL A 391 3.75 -23.86 -26.99
N PHE A 392 5.08 -23.99 -27.01
CA PHE A 392 5.88 -23.78 -28.22
C PHE A 392 5.79 -24.96 -29.22
N PRO A 393 5.92 -26.24 -28.83
CA PRO A 393 5.68 -27.37 -29.73
C PRO A 393 4.26 -27.41 -30.29
N GLU A 394 3.24 -27.24 -29.43
CA GLU A 394 1.83 -27.26 -29.88
C GLU A 394 1.55 -26.11 -30.85
N TYR A 395 1.99 -24.89 -30.52
CA TYR A 395 1.76 -23.71 -31.37
C TYR A 395 2.59 -23.71 -32.66
N GLY A 396 3.78 -24.34 -32.65
CA GLY A 396 4.57 -24.63 -33.84
C GLY A 396 3.82 -25.55 -34.81
N ASN A 397 3.34 -26.69 -34.31
CA ASN A 397 2.50 -27.62 -35.06
C ASN A 397 1.20 -26.95 -35.55
N LEU A 398 0.56 -26.13 -34.70
CA LEU A 398 -0.65 -25.40 -35.04
C LEU A 398 -0.41 -24.39 -36.18
N LYS A 399 0.72 -23.66 -36.19
CA LYS A 399 1.11 -22.77 -37.30
C LYS A 399 1.36 -23.54 -38.60
N GLN A 400 1.89 -24.76 -38.51
CA GLN A 400 2.12 -25.63 -39.67
C GLN A 400 0.78 -26.12 -40.25
N LEU A 401 -0.16 -26.56 -39.39
CA LEU A 401 -1.52 -26.96 -39.77
C LEU A 401 -2.36 -25.77 -40.28
N LEU A 402 -2.25 -24.58 -39.69
CA LEU A 402 -2.97 -23.38 -40.14
C LEU A 402 -2.47 -22.80 -41.46
N ARG A 403 -1.25 -23.15 -41.90
CA ARG A 403 -0.78 -22.88 -43.27
C ARG A 403 -1.49 -23.78 -44.30
N LEU A 404 -1.79 -25.03 -43.94
CA LEU A 404 -2.53 -25.97 -44.77
C LEU A 404 -4.04 -25.64 -44.78
N ASN A 405 -4.63 -25.36 -43.61
CA ASN A 405 -6.06 -25.08 -43.46
C ASN A 405 -6.52 -23.70 -43.96
N LYS A 406 -5.63 -22.87 -44.51
CA LYS A 406 -6.01 -21.61 -45.17
C LYS A 406 -6.83 -21.80 -46.46
N ALA A 407 -6.97 -23.03 -46.93
CA ALA A 407 -7.72 -23.38 -48.14
C ALA A 407 -9.26 -23.35 -48.00
N ILE A 408 -9.83 -23.34 -46.78
CA ILE A 408 -11.28 -23.52 -46.57
C ILE A 408 -11.87 -22.52 -45.57
N GLN A 409 -12.94 -21.83 -46.00
CA GLN A 409 -13.85 -20.95 -45.25
C GLN A 409 -15.17 -20.86 -46.04
N PRO A 410 -16.27 -20.26 -45.52
CA PRO A 410 -16.63 -19.92 -44.12
C PRO A 410 -18.04 -20.45 -43.74
N ARG A 411 -18.57 -20.09 -42.54
CA ARG A 411 -19.83 -19.29 -42.38
C ARG A 411 -20.44 -19.26 -40.97
N THR A 412 -21.12 -18.14 -40.69
CA THR A 412 -22.24 -17.94 -39.73
C THR A 412 -22.01 -18.14 -38.22
N ALA A 413 -22.92 -17.58 -37.43
CA ALA A 413 -22.84 -17.47 -35.96
C ALA A 413 -24.25 -17.49 -35.34
N GLN A 414 -24.39 -17.86 -34.06
CA GLN A 414 -25.32 -17.23 -33.11
C GLN A 414 -25.21 -17.77 -31.65
N HIS A 415 -25.45 -16.85 -30.69
CA HIS A 415 -26.17 -17.03 -29.41
C HIS A 415 -25.56 -17.63 -28.11
N PHE A 416 -25.59 -16.76 -27.08
CA PHE A 416 -26.01 -16.93 -25.66
C PHE A 416 -25.04 -17.27 -24.48
N ARG A 417 -25.08 -16.34 -23.50
CA ARG A 417 -25.05 -16.45 -22.00
C ARG A 417 -23.74 -16.65 -21.20
N GLU A 418 -23.31 -15.53 -20.61
CA GLU A 418 -22.71 -15.34 -19.25
C GLU A 418 -23.75 -15.62 -18.10
N PRO A 419 -23.49 -15.48 -16.76
CA PRO A 419 -22.33 -14.87 -16.04
C PRO A 419 -21.81 -15.57 -14.74
N THR A 420 -20.78 -14.95 -14.08
CA THR A 420 -20.44 -14.78 -12.62
C THR A 420 -18.97 -15.14 -12.26
N LYS A 421 -18.09 -14.23 -11.75
CA LYS A 421 -17.98 -13.48 -10.45
C LYS A 421 -17.85 -14.41 -9.21
N ARG A 422 -16.96 -14.25 -8.21
CA ARG A 422 -15.91 -13.26 -7.78
C ARG A 422 -14.94 -14.01 -6.78
N ASN A 423 -13.90 -13.53 -6.05
CA ASN A 423 -13.34 -12.22 -5.61
C ASN A 423 -11.84 -12.36 -5.16
N ASN A 424 -11.25 -11.38 -4.42
CA ASN A 424 -9.88 -11.38 -3.83
C ASN A 424 -9.85 -11.18 -2.28
N LEU A 425 -8.70 -11.41 -1.61
CA LEU A 425 -8.41 -10.90 -0.24
C LEU A 425 -6.89 -10.74 0.09
N LYS A 426 -6.57 -9.92 1.11
CA LYS A 426 -5.22 -9.63 1.67
C LYS A 426 -5.33 -9.26 3.17
N ALA A 427 -4.23 -9.38 3.92
CA ALA A 427 -4.06 -8.92 5.31
C ALA A 427 -2.73 -8.15 5.47
N GLY A 428 -2.52 -7.31 6.50
CA GLY A 428 -3.49 -6.89 7.51
C GLY A 428 -2.96 -5.82 8.47
N ILE A 429 -3.65 -4.69 8.53
CA ILE A 429 -4.12 -4.14 9.81
C ILE A 429 -5.48 -4.78 10.02
N LEU A 430 -5.82 -5.20 11.24
CA LEU A 430 -7.08 -5.90 11.52
C LEU A 430 -8.26 -4.90 11.44
N PRO A 431 -9.19 -5.02 10.47
CA PRO A 431 -10.33 -4.12 10.41
C PRO A 431 -11.30 -4.44 11.55
N ILE A 432 -11.71 -3.41 12.28
CA ILE A 432 -12.73 -3.53 13.33
C ILE A 432 -14.06 -3.89 12.64
N GLY A 433 -14.56 -5.10 12.86
CA GLY A 433 -15.95 -5.47 12.58
C GLY A 433 -16.40 -5.50 11.12
N LYS A 434 -15.83 -6.36 10.26
CA LYS A 434 -16.55 -6.76 9.01
C LYS A 434 -17.91 -7.44 9.27
N GLN A 435 -18.18 -7.89 10.50
CA GLN A 435 -19.49 -8.39 10.92
C GLN A 435 -20.59 -7.32 10.97
N SER A 436 -20.27 -6.01 10.92
CA SER A 436 -21.28 -4.96 10.77
C SER A 436 -21.86 -4.82 9.35
N ILE A 437 -21.31 -5.52 8.35
CA ILE A 437 -21.80 -5.46 6.95
C ILE A 437 -23.22 -6.02 6.81
N VAL A 438 -23.64 -6.94 7.69
CA VAL A 438 -25.02 -7.48 7.71
C VAL A 438 -26.05 -6.38 8.06
N GLY A 439 -25.67 -5.35 8.82
CA GLY A 439 -26.57 -4.25 9.21
C GLY A 439 -26.84 -3.21 8.10
N TYR A 440 -25.92 -3.00 7.17
CA TYR A 440 -25.98 -1.84 6.26
C TYR A 440 -26.53 -2.11 4.85
N LEU A 441 -26.61 -3.37 4.42
CA LEU A 441 -27.65 -3.76 3.44
C LEU A 441 -29.03 -3.76 4.11
N GLY A 442 -29.08 -4.06 5.42
CA GLY A 442 -30.27 -3.99 6.26
C GLY A 442 -30.93 -2.61 6.23
N LEU A 443 -30.24 -1.54 6.65
CA LEU A 443 -30.86 -0.20 6.73
C LEU A 443 -31.49 0.28 5.42
N GLY A 444 -30.86 0.04 4.26
CA GLY A 444 -31.46 0.35 2.97
C GLY A 444 -32.77 -0.41 2.72
N LEU A 445 -32.76 -1.74 2.89
CA LEU A 445 -33.90 -2.62 2.60
C LEU A 445 -34.97 -2.64 3.70
N VAL A 446 -34.63 -2.30 4.94
CA VAL A 446 -35.56 -2.20 6.08
C VAL A 446 -36.26 -0.85 6.08
N VAL A 447 -35.55 0.25 5.79
CA VAL A 447 -36.21 1.54 5.51
C VAL A 447 -37.08 1.41 4.27
N PHE A 448 -36.63 0.72 3.20
CA PHE A 448 -37.46 0.50 2.01
C PHE A 448 -38.62 -0.48 2.22
N GLY A 449 -38.47 -1.50 3.08
CA GLY A 449 -39.54 -2.40 3.49
C GLY A 449 -40.63 -1.67 4.27
N LEU A 450 -40.23 -0.80 5.21
CA LEU A 450 -41.13 0.11 5.90
C LEU A 450 -41.75 1.14 4.94
N TRP A 451 -40.99 1.68 3.97
CA TRP A 451 -41.47 2.60 2.94
C TRP A 451 -42.54 1.96 2.03
N TRP A 452 -42.38 0.68 1.70
CA TRP A 452 -43.37 -0.11 0.95
C TRP A 452 -44.61 -0.45 1.81
N GLN A 453 -44.43 -0.67 3.12
CA GLN A 453 -45.52 -1.00 4.04
C GLN A 453 -46.29 0.23 4.57
N TYR A 454 -45.68 1.42 4.55
CA TYR A 454 -46.28 2.73 4.88
C TYR A 454 -46.63 3.58 3.63
N TYR A 455 -46.88 2.92 2.49
CA TYR A 455 -47.19 3.58 1.21
C TYR A 455 -48.37 4.60 1.19
N PRO A 456 -49.35 4.62 2.13
CA PRO A 456 -50.40 5.65 2.15
C PRO A 456 -49.92 7.09 2.41
N HIS A 457 -48.73 7.30 2.99
CA HIS A 457 -48.28 8.62 3.46
C HIS A 457 -46.91 9.00 2.90
N ASN A 458 -46.86 9.19 1.58
CA ASN A 458 -45.70 9.74 0.90
C ASN A 458 -45.50 11.25 1.25
N PRO A 459 -44.36 11.67 1.83
CA PRO A 459 -44.14 13.05 2.28
C PRO A 459 -43.75 14.05 1.17
N TYR A 460 -43.76 13.62 -0.09
CA TYR A 460 -43.47 14.45 -1.27
C TYR A 460 -44.75 14.82 -2.03
N PRO A 461 -44.83 16.03 -2.62
CA PRO A 461 -45.92 16.43 -3.52
C PRO A 461 -46.16 15.42 -4.67
N PRO A 462 -47.38 15.35 -5.23
CA PRO A 462 -47.70 14.39 -6.29
C PRO A 462 -46.83 14.51 -7.55
N SER A 463 -46.34 15.71 -7.87
CA SER A 463 -45.45 15.98 -9.00
C SER A 463 -44.05 15.39 -8.77
N VAL A 464 -43.37 15.73 -7.67
CA VAL A 464 -42.07 15.14 -7.31
C VAL A 464 -42.18 13.61 -7.23
N SER A 465 -43.27 13.12 -6.61
CA SER A 465 -43.57 11.69 -6.46
C SER A 465 -43.73 10.93 -7.78
N LYS A 466 -44.12 11.61 -8.87
CA LYS A 466 -44.18 11.03 -10.22
C LYS A 466 -42.78 10.68 -10.74
N TYR A 467 -41.79 11.53 -10.47
CA TYR A 467 -40.40 11.33 -10.87
C TYR A 467 -39.69 10.29 -9.99
N LEU A 468 -39.84 10.37 -8.66
CA LEU A 468 -39.22 9.40 -7.74
C LEU A 468 -39.66 7.95 -8.00
N ARG A 469 -40.95 7.72 -8.31
CA ARG A 469 -41.46 6.39 -8.68
C ARG A 469 -40.86 5.87 -10.00
N LYS A 470 -40.59 6.75 -10.96
CA LYS A 470 -39.88 6.37 -12.20
C LYS A 470 -38.43 6.03 -11.90
N ALA A 471 -37.71 6.89 -11.19
CA ALA A 471 -36.30 6.69 -10.84
C ALA A 471 -36.08 5.34 -10.13
N SER A 472 -36.89 5.05 -9.12
CA SER A 472 -36.86 3.78 -8.36
C SER A 472 -37.25 2.56 -9.22
N TRP A 473 -38.16 2.70 -10.19
CA TRP A 473 -38.50 1.62 -11.13
C TRP A 473 -37.35 1.30 -12.08
N GLU A 474 -36.69 2.32 -12.65
CA GLU A 474 -35.51 2.09 -13.48
C GLU A 474 -34.38 1.46 -12.63
N GLU A 475 -34.07 2.01 -11.45
CA GLU A 475 -33.07 1.52 -10.48
C GLU A 475 -33.27 0.02 -10.14
N ILE A 476 -34.46 -0.34 -9.63
CA ILE A 476 -34.70 -1.68 -9.07
C ILE A 476 -34.98 -2.70 -10.17
N LYS A 477 -35.82 -2.36 -11.16
CA LYS A 477 -36.35 -3.34 -12.13
C LYS A 477 -35.52 -3.46 -13.39
N THR A 478 -34.94 -2.35 -13.87
CA THR A 478 -34.14 -2.35 -15.12
C THR A 478 -32.63 -2.32 -14.87
N LYS A 479 -32.22 -1.74 -13.73
CA LYS A 479 -30.83 -1.42 -13.37
C LYS A 479 -30.16 -0.42 -14.33
N ASP A 480 -30.95 0.37 -15.04
CA ASP A 480 -30.49 1.55 -15.78
C ASP A 480 -30.32 2.74 -14.81
N TYR A 481 -29.16 2.78 -14.16
CA TYR A 481 -28.84 3.83 -13.20
C TYR A 481 -28.69 5.22 -13.86
N LYS A 482 -28.38 5.30 -15.16
CA LYS A 482 -28.29 6.59 -15.87
C LYS A 482 -29.68 7.22 -16.03
N LYS A 483 -30.62 6.43 -16.55
CA LYS A 483 -32.03 6.83 -16.68
C LYS A 483 -32.72 7.03 -15.33
N SER A 484 -32.26 6.34 -14.29
CA SER A 484 -32.65 6.62 -12.90
C SER A 484 -32.15 8.00 -12.43
N ILE A 485 -30.88 8.34 -12.68
CA ILE A 485 -30.31 9.68 -12.41
C ILE A 485 -31.11 10.77 -13.13
N ASP A 486 -31.44 10.60 -14.41
CA ASP A 486 -32.24 11.58 -15.16
C ASP A 486 -33.58 11.90 -14.45
N TYR A 487 -34.27 10.86 -13.95
CA TYR A 487 -35.51 11.04 -13.20
C TYR A 487 -35.30 11.58 -11.78
N TYR A 488 -34.19 11.28 -11.10
CA TYR A 488 -33.85 11.93 -9.82
C TYR A 488 -33.48 13.41 -10.02
N LEU A 489 -32.80 13.78 -11.12
CA LEU A 489 -32.51 15.16 -11.49
C LEU A 489 -33.78 15.95 -11.82
N ASP A 490 -34.75 15.34 -12.51
CA ASP A 490 -36.07 15.97 -12.69
C ASP A 490 -36.83 16.14 -11.36
N ALA A 491 -36.70 15.19 -10.43
CA ALA A 491 -37.28 15.32 -9.08
C ALA A 491 -36.64 16.47 -8.27
N LEU A 492 -35.33 16.74 -8.45
CA LEU A 492 -34.67 17.91 -7.85
C LEU A 492 -35.22 19.22 -8.42
N LYS A 493 -35.28 19.37 -9.75
CA LYS A 493 -35.80 20.58 -10.41
C LYS A 493 -37.23 20.91 -9.95
N GLU A 494 -38.06 19.88 -9.80
CA GLU A 494 -39.41 20.02 -9.26
C GLU A 494 -39.39 20.52 -7.80
N CYS A 495 -38.57 19.92 -6.92
CA CYS A 495 -38.38 20.42 -5.54
C CYS A 495 -37.87 21.87 -5.49
N GLU A 496 -36.90 22.23 -6.33
CA GLU A 496 -36.39 23.60 -6.45
C GLU A 496 -37.50 24.58 -6.89
N SER A 497 -38.30 24.21 -7.90
CA SER A 497 -39.45 25.01 -8.36
C SER A 497 -40.55 25.20 -7.31
N LEU A 498 -40.67 24.25 -6.37
CA LEU A 498 -41.57 24.28 -5.23
C LEU A 498 -40.97 24.99 -4.00
N GLY A 499 -39.81 25.64 -4.13
CA GLY A 499 -39.21 26.47 -3.09
C GLY A 499 -38.56 25.71 -1.93
N TYR A 500 -38.15 24.45 -2.15
CA TYR A 500 -37.50 23.64 -1.11
C TYR A 500 -36.18 24.28 -0.67
N ALA A 501 -35.95 24.35 0.65
CA ALA A 501 -34.72 24.92 1.20
C ALA A 501 -33.48 24.06 0.83
N SER A 502 -32.32 24.69 0.65
CA SER A 502 -31.10 24.05 0.15
C SER A 502 -30.51 22.94 1.04
N VAL A 503 -31.02 22.78 2.27
CA VAL A 503 -30.67 21.71 3.23
C VAL A 503 -31.84 20.79 3.57
N ASP A 504 -33.03 21.04 3.00
CA ASP A 504 -34.26 20.29 3.30
C ASP A 504 -34.01 18.78 3.15
N GLU A 505 -34.52 18.01 4.10
CA GLU A 505 -34.25 16.56 4.17
C GLU A 505 -34.62 15.84 2.87
N LYS A 506 -35.70 16.28 2.23
CA LYS A 506 -36.26 15.69 1.02
C LYS A 506 -35.41 16.01 -0.20
N LEU A 507 -35.04 17.29 -0.38
CA LEU A 507 -34.15 17.73 -1.46
C LEU A 507 -32.79 17.04 -1.36
N THR A 508 -32.12 17.18 -0.21
CA THR A 508 -30.78 16.63 0.01
C THR A 508 -30.76 15.10 0.09
N GLY A 509 -31.90 14.46 0.39
CA GLY A 509 -32.07 13.00 0.29
C GLY A 509 -32.05 12.50 -1.16
N ILE A 510 -32.66 13.25 -2.10
CA ILE A 510 -32.58 12.94 -3.54
C ILE A 510 -31.15 13.14 -4.05
N GLU A 511 -30.44 14.17 -3.59
CA GLU A 511 -29.02 14.39 -3.96
C GLU A 511 -28.11 13.24 -3.49
N ILE A 512 -28.32 12.74 -2.26
CA ILE A 512 -27.61 11.55 -1.77
C ILE A 512 -27.95 10.32 -2.64
N LYS A 513 -29.19 10.19 -3.13
CA LYS A 513 -29.56 9.13 -4.08
C LYS A 513 -28.88 9.26 -5.44
N ILE A 514 -28.71 10.47 -5.99
CA ILE A 514 -27.95 10.67 -7.21
C ILE A 514 -26.47 10.28 -7.01
N ALA A 515 -25.88 10.63 -5.87
CA ALA A 515 -24.52 10.19 -5.54
C ALA A 515 -24.42 8.64 -5.39
N GLU A 516 -25.41 7.97 -4.78
CA GLU A 516 -25.48 6.50 -4.74
C GLU A 516 -25.61 5.87 -6.15
N MET A 517 -26.32 6.52 -7.08
CA MET A 517 -26.40 6.06 -8.47
C MET A 517 -25.10 6.28 -9.26
N TYR A 518 -24.39 7.40 -9.03
CA TYR A 518 -23.04 7.59 -9.55
C TYR A 518 -22.05 6.57 -8.97
N GLU A 519 -22.19 6.18 -7.70
CA GLU A 519 -21.47 5.06 -7.08
C GLU A 519 -21.72 3.73 -7.83
N GLN A 520 -22.94 3.43 -8.27
CA GLN A 520 -23.23 2.24 -9.09
C GLN A 520 -22.64 2.30 -10.51
N LEU A 521 -22.26 3.49 -10.98
CA LEU A 521 -21.66 3.74 -12.30
C LEU A 521 -20.13 3.96 -12.26
N ASP A 522 -19.51 3.88 -11.08
CA ASP A 522 -18.09 4.21 -10.82
C ASP A 522 -17.71 5.66 -11.19
N MET A 523 -18.70 6.57 -11.18
CA MET A 523 -18.57 8.00 -11.51
C MET A 523 -18.14 8.81 -10.28
N LYS A 524 -16.91 8.55 -9.83
CA LYS A 524 -16.37 9.06 -8.55
C LYS A 524 -16.25 10.59 -8.46
N ASN A 525 -16.06 11.29 -9.57
CA ASN A 525 -15.88 12.75 -9.54
C ASN A 525 -17.20 13.43 -9.22
N GLU A 526 -18.25 12.99 -9.90
CA GLU A 526 -19.64 13.43 -9.78
C GLU A 526 -20.22 13.08 -8.40
N GLU A 527 -19.93 11.87 -7.90
CA GLU A 527 -20.20 11.44 -6.52
C GLU A 527 -19.52 12.38 -5.50
N THR A 528 -18.21 12.63 -5.68
CA THR A 528 -17.40 13.50 -4.80
C THR A 528 -17.90 14.94 -4.79
N GLU A 529 -18.27 15.48 -5.96
CA GLU A 529 -18.77 16.84 -6.12
C GLU A 529 -20.10 17.06 -5.38
N ILE A 530 -21.03 16.09 -5.47
CA ILE A 530 -22.30 16.15 -4.73
C ILE A 530 -22.06 16.13 -3.22
N TYR A 531 -21.22 15.21 -2.72
CA TYR A 531 -20.95 15.13 -1.28
C TYR A 531 -20.24 16.40 -0.76
N LEU A 532 -19.30 16.99 -1.52
CA LEU A 532 -18.68 18.27 -1.14
C LEU A 532 -19.69 19.44 -1.13
N LYS A 533 -20.61 19.50 -2.10
CA LYS A 533 -21.70 20.50 -2.13
C LYS A 533 -22.69 20.34 -0.97
N LEU A 534 -22.97 19.10 -0.56
CA LEU A 534 -23.81 18.80 0.61
C LEU A 534 -23.12 19.23 1.91
N LEU A 535 -21.87 18.82 2.12
CA LEU A 535 -21.08 19.20 3.31
C LEU A 535 -20.93 20.71 3.45
N SER A 536 -20.66 21.44 2.36
CA SER A 536 -20.57 22.90 2.42
C SER A 536 -21.89 23.56 2.85
N ARG A 537 -23.05 23.03 2.42
CA ARG A 537 -24.36 23.55 2.83
C ARG A 537 -24.70 23.19 4.27
N PHE A 538 -24.45 21.95 4.69
CA PHE A 538 -24.68 21.53 6.06
C PHE A 538 -23.77 22.29 7.04
N TYR A 539 -22.47 22.40 6.76
CA TYR A 539 -21.51 23.14 7.59
C TYR A 539 -21.95 24.60 7.83
N ASN A 540 -22.35 25.31 6.78
CA ASN A 540 -22.85 26.69 6.89
C ASN A 540 -24.17 26.74 7.67
N LYS A 541 -25.14 25.88 7.34
CA LYS A 541 -26.45 25.90 8.03
C LYS A 541 -26.36 25.52 9.50
N ILE A 542 -25.48 24.59 9.87
CA ILE A 542 -25.23 24.24 11.27
C ILE A 542 -24.70 25.47 12.03
N LYS A 543 -23.80 26.28 11.45
CA LYS A 543 -23.37 27.53 12.11
C LYS A 543 -24.50 28.52 12.33
N GLU A 544 -25.38 28.69 11.34
CA GLU A 544 -26.52 29.61 11.39
C GLU A 544 -27.67 29.13 12.30
N CYS A 545 -27.84 27.81 12.48
CA CYS A 545 -29.01 27.25 13.12
C CYS A 545 -28.98 27.44 14.65
N SER A 546 -30.03 28.08 15.18
CA SER A 546 -30.30 28.22 16.62
C SER A 546 -31.24 27.14 17.19
N ASP A 547 -32.01 26.46 16.34
CA ASP A 547 -32.92 25.38 16.73
C ASP A 547 -32.12 24.10 16.99
N LEU A 548 -31.99 23.68 18.25
CA LEU A 548 -31.16 22.54 18.63
C LEU A 548 -31.64 21.19 18.05
N PRO A 549 -32.95 20.84 18.06
CA PRO A 549 -33.44 19.66 17.34
C PRO A 549 -33.05 19.60 15.86
N ILE A 550 -33.31 20.66 15.09
CA ILE A 550 -32.99 20.71 13.65
C ILE A 550 -31.47 20.69 13.45
N LYS A 551 -30.71 21.41 14.29
CA LYS A 551 -29.25 21.44 14.25
C LYS A 551 -28.62 20.06 14.46
N ARG A 552 -29.10 19.29 15.43
CA ARG A 552 -28.62 17.92 15.71
C ARG A 552 -28.96 16.96 14.57
N GLN A 553 -30.10 17.12 13.90
CA GLN A 553 -30.42 16.39 12.66
C GLN A 553 -29.47 16.76 11.52
N LEU A 554 -29.18 18.05 11.31
CA LEU A 554 -28.21 18.50 10.29
C LEU A 554 -26.81 17.93 10.57
N MET A 555 -26.35 17.95 11.84
CA MET A 555 -25.06 17.36 12.24
C MET A 555 -24.99 15.85 11.97
N LYS A 556 -26.08 15.09 12.20
CA LYS A 556 -26.13 13.68 11.82
C LYS A 556 -25.87 13.47 10.32
N ARG A 557 -26.52 14.28 9.49
CA ARG A 557 -26.52 14.15 8.02
C ARG A 557 -25.19 14.62 7.42
N ASP A 558 -24.62 15.67 7.98
CA ASP A 558 -23.26 16.16 7.73
C ASP A 558 -22.22 15.06 7.98
N LEU A 559 -22.18 14.50 9.20
CA LEU A 559 -21.25 13.42 9.55
C LEU A 559 -21.49 12.15 8.71
N SER A 560 -22.74 11.81 8.37
CA SER A 560 -23.06 10.68 7.50
C SER A 560 -22.50 10.84 6.08
N VAL A 561 -22.67 12.02 5.48
CA VAL A 561 -22.13 12.34 4.14
C VAL A 561 -20.60 12.40 4.17
N LEU A 562 -20.03 12.95 5.25
CA LEU A 562 -18.58 13.00 5.47
C LEU A 562 -17.98 11.59 5.54
N VAL A 563 -18.57 10.69 6.32
CA VAL A 563 -18.17 9.27 6.39
C VAL A 563 -18.16 8.64 4.99
N LYS A 564 -19.25 8.77 4.22
CA LYS A 564 -19.32 8.25 2.83
C LYS A 564 -18.21 8.82 1.95
N LEU A 565 -18.05 10.14 1.92
CA LEU A 565 -17.01 10.82 1.13
C LEU A 565 -15.60 10.33 1.51
N ILE A 566 -15.32 10.20 2.81
CA ILE A 566 -14.02 9.82 3.34
C ILE A 566 -13.69 8.36 3.02
N GLU A 567 -14.66 7.46 3.10
CA GLU A 567 -14.46 6.03 2.81
C GLU A 567 -14.34 5.75 1.30
N ARG A 568 -15.04 6.49 0.43
CA ARG A 568 -15.12 6.19 -1.01
C ARG A 568 -14.26 7.04 -1.95
N SER A 569 -14.02 8.32 -1.65
CA SER A 569 -13.34 9.22 -2.61
C SER A 569 -11.84 8.95 -2.75
N ASP A 570 -11.26 9.23 -3.92
CA ASP A 570 -9.82 9.15 -4.18
C ASP A 570 -9.06 10.42 -3.70
N VAL A 571 -9.71 11.25 -2.86
CA VAL A 571 -9.18 12.50 -2.30
C VAL A 571 -7.97 12.21 -1.39
N SER A 572 -6.93 13.05 -1.48
CA SER A 572 -5.69 12.86 -0.70
C SER A 572 -5.93 12.80 0.82
N SER A 573 -5.15 11.98 1.52
CA SER A 573 -5.28 11.79 2.98
C SER A 573 -5.17 13.09 3.79
N ILE A 574 -4.44 14.10 3.28
CA ILE A 574 -4.35 15.44 3.88
C ILE A 574 -5.70 16.17 3.82
N VAL A 575 -6.36 16.17 2.65
CA VAL A 575 -7.69 16.80 2.51
C VAL A 575 -8.75 16.02 3.29
N LYS A 576 -8.69 14.68 3.27
CA LYS A 576 -9.55 13.84 4.13
C LYS A 576 -9.37 14.16 5.61
N ARG A 577 -8.12 14.28 6.10
CA ARG A 577 -7.79 14.69 7.47
C ARG A 577 -8.36 16.07 7.81
N ASN A 578 -8.22 17.04 6.90
CA ASN A 578 -8.71 18.41 7.10
C ASN A 578 -10.24 18.49 7.16
N LEU A 579 -10.95 17.80 6.27
CA LEU A 579 -12.42 17.71 6.28
C LEU A 579 -12.92 17.06 7.58
N LEU A 580 -12.35 15.93 7.97
CA LEU A 580 -12.67 15.26 9.23
C LEU A 580 -12.45 16.20 10.42
N GLN A 581 -11.28 16.82 10.55
CA GLN A 581 -10.97 17.75 11.65
C GLN A 581 -11.97 18.93 11.69
N LEU A 582 -12.32 19.50 10.54
CA LEU A 582 -13.22 20.66 10.42
C LEU A 582 -14.63 20.36 10.94
N HIS A 583 -15.20 19.23 10.53
CA HIS A 583 -16.57 18.83 10.87
C HIS A 583 -16.66 18.16 12.26
N ILE A 584 -15.62 17.43 12.69
CA ILE A 584 -15.45 16.99 14.10
C ILE A 584 -15.41 18.21 15.02
N ASN A 585 -14.64 19.26 14.68
CA ASN A 585 -14.53 20.45 15.52
C ASN A 585 -15.86 21.22 15.59
N LEU A 586 -16.58 21.37 14.47
CA LEU A 586 -17.93 21.96 14.46
C LEU A 586 -18.89 21.19 15.38
N THR A 587 -18.83 19.85 15.33
CA THR A 587 -19.65 18.97 16.16
C THR A 587 -19.29 19.10 17.64
N GLN A 588 -17.99 19.06 17.98
CA GLN A 588 -17.50 19.25 19.35
C GLN A 588 -17.92 20.60 19.92
N GLN A 589 -17.67 21.70 19.19
CA GLN A 589 -18.01 23.05 19.64
C GLN A 589 -19.51 23.20 19.96
N GLN A 590 -20.39 22.54 19.20
CA GLN A 590 -21.82 22.56 19.52
C GLN A 590 -22.14 21.74 20.78
N ILE A 591 -21.55 20.55 20.98
CA ILE A 591 -21.75 19.75 22.20
C ILE A 591 -21.24 20.50 23.44
N GLU A 592 -20.11 21.19 23.33
CA GLU A 592 -19.52 22.00 24.39
C GLU A 592 -20.34 23.27 24.67
N THR A 593 -21.12 23.74 23.70
CA THR A 593 -22.11 24.82 23.89
C THR A 593 -23.41 24.31 24.54
N ASP A 594 -23.91 23.14 24.12
CA ASP A 594 -25.10 22.49 24.65
C ASP A 594 -24.89 21.98 26.10
N THR A 595 -23.66 21.58 26.45
CA THR A 595 -23.29 20.98 27.73
C THR A 595 -21.88 21.40 28.17
N PRO A 596 -21.68 22.63 28.69
CA PRO A 596 -20.35 23.16 29.03
C PRO A 596 -19.55 22.31 30.01
N GLU A 597 -20.21 21.66 30.97
CA GLU A 597 -19.56 20.81 31.97
C GLU A 597 -18.82 19.62 31.34
N VAL A 598 -19.29 19.13 30.19
CA VAL A 598 -18.66 18.02 29.45
C VAL A 598 -17.25 18.39 28.97
N SER A 599 -17.02 19.65 28.58
CA SER A 599 -15.69 20.08 28.13
C SER A 599 -14.65 20.01 29.25
N SER A 600 -14.99 20.48 30.47
CA SER A 600 -14.13 20.32 31.65
C SER A 600 -13.81 18.86 31.95
N MET A 601 -14.82 17.97 31.93
CA MET A 601 -14.66 16.55 32.26
C MET A 601 -13.77 15.79 31.24
N ILE A 602 -13.72 16.23 29.98
CA ILE A 602 -12.88 15.62 28.93
C ILE A 602 -11.45 16.18 28.93
N ASN A 603 -11.24 17.41 29.40
CA ASN A 603 -9.94 18.09 29.34
C ASN A 603 -9.07 17.95 30.59
N ASP A 604 -9.66 17.87 31.79
CA ASP A 604 -8.95 17.84 33.07
C ASP A 604 -8.45 16.45 33.51
N LYS A 605 -8.00 16.33 34.77
CA LYS A 605 -7.59 15.06 35.43
C LYS A 605 -8.56 13.90 35.22
N GLU A 606 -9.86 14.17 35.06
CA GLU A 606 -10.86 13.16 34.76
C GLU A 606 -10.59 12.41 33.45
N ARG A 607 -9.85 13.00 32.49
CA ARG A 607 -9.33 12.29 31.30
C ARG A 607 -8.49 11.06 31.65
N ALA A 608 -7.72 11.09 32.75
CA ALA A 608 -6.99 9.91 33.22
C ALA A 608 -7.96 8.83 33.72
N ILE A 609 -9.01 9.23 34.46
CA ILE A 609 -10.08 8.35 34.97
C ILE A 609 -10.91 7.78 33.80
N LEU A 610 -11.21 8.54 32.76
CA LEU A 610 -11.87 8.07 31.54
C LEU A 610 -11.04 7.00 30.81
N THR A 611 -9.71 7.09 30.90
CA THR A 611 -8.79 6.17 30.22
C THR A 611 -8.43 4.90 31.01
N ASN A 612 -8.25 4.98 32.33
CA ASN A 612 -7.95 3.80 33.16
C ASN A 612 -8.62 3.85 34.55
N PRO A 613 -9.95 3.74 34.63
CA PRO A 613 -10.68 3.69 35.90
C PRO A 613 -10.73 2.26 36.47
N THR A 614 -10.85 2.13 37.79
CA THR A 614 -11.40 0.90 38.39
C THR A 614 -12.87 0.71 38.01
N THR A 615 -13.41 -0.51 38.10
CA THR A 615 -14.83 -0.78 37.79
C THR A 615 -15.79 0.04 38.66
N ALA A 616 -15.41 0.37 39.90
CA ALA A 616 -16.21 1.20 40.81
C ALA A 616 -16.24 2.68 40.39
N GLU A 617 -15.07 3.27 40.11
CA GLU A 617 -14.97 4.64 39.60
C GLU A 617 -15.70 4.78 38.26
N TYR A 618 -15.55 3.79 37.36
CA TYR A 618 -16.22 3.78 36.07
C TYR A 618 -17.75 3.77 36.22
N LYS A 619 -18.31 2.90 37.07
CA LYS A 619 -19.77 2.82 37.31
C LYS A 619 -20.31 4.12 37.92
N SER A 620 -19.56 4.73 38.85
CA SER A 620 -19.90 6.04 39.43
C SER A 620 -19.87 7.16 38.38
N LEU A 621 -18.83 7.21 37.55
CA LEU A 621 -18.66 8.20 36.49
C LEU A 621 -19.72 8.05 35.39
N MET A 622 -19.99 6.83 34.91
CA MET A 622 -21.09 6.56 33.96
C MET A 622 -22.45 7.00 34.50
N THR A 623 -22.72 6.79 35.80
CA THR A 623 -23.98 7.23 36.43
C THR A 623 -24.08 8.76 36.43
N LYS A 624 -22.99 9.49 36.73
CA LYS A 624 -22.93 10.95 36.65
C LYS A 624 -23.07 11.49 35.23
N LEU A 625 -22.50 10.80 34.24
CA LEU A 625 -22.46 11.25 32.84
C LEU A 625 -23.72 10.92 32.05
N LYS A 626 -24.52 9.92 32.46
CA LYS A 626 -25.72 9.48 31.75
C LYS A 626 -26.71 10.62 31.45
N LYS A 627 -26.78 11.66 32.30
CA LYS A 627 -27.61 12.85 32.06
C LYS A 627 -27.24 13.66 30.79
N TYR A 628 -26.00 13.57 30.31
CA TYR A 628 -25.54 14.26 29.10
C TYR A 628 -25.72 13.43 27.81
N SER A 629 -26.03 12.13 27.92
CA SER A 629 -26.11 11.20 26.76
C SER A 629 -27.17 11.57 25.72
N GLY A 630 -28.22 12.30 26.12
CA GLY A 630 -29.26 12.86 25.25
C GLY A 630 -28.77 13.97 24.32
N SER A 631 -27.65 14.64 24.61
CA SER A 631 -27.04 15.62 23.70
C SER A 631 -26.44 14.98 22.43
N PHE A 632 -26.20 13.67 22.46
CA PHE A 632 -25.59 12.90 21.38
C PHE A 632 -26.58 12.00 20.64
N GLU A 633 -27.75 11.72 21.23
CA GLU A 633 -28.63 10.59 20.87
C GLU A 633 -28.96 10.48 19.38
N GLN A 634 -29.11 11.60 18.68
CA GLN A 634 -29.43 11.60 17.25
C GLN A 634 -28.24 11.25 16.34
N PHE A 635 -26.99 11.51 16.74
CA PHE A 635 -25.80 11.48 15.86
C PHE A 635 -24.57 10.76 16.48
N ARG A 636 -24.78 9.99 17.55
CA ARG A 636 -23.75 9.39 18.40
C ARG A 636 -22.79 8.48 17.63
N GLU A 637 -23.32 7.53 16.88
CA GLU A 637 -22.54 6.55 16.12
C GLU A 637 -21.77 7.22 14.97
N GLU A 638 -22.42 8.17 14.28
CA GLU A 638 -21.81 8.95 13.21
C GLU A 638 -20.61 9.77 13.72
N PHE A 639 -20.75 10.43 14.88
CA PHE A 639 -19.65 11.19 15.49
C PHE A 639 -18.48 10.29 15.90
N ILE A 640 -18.74 9.18 16.60
CA ILE A 640 -17.67 8.26 17.03
C ILE A 640 -16.98 7.61 15.81
N ARG A 641 -17.73 7.19 14.78
CA ARG A 641 -17.17 6.66 13.53
C ARG A 641 -16.30 7.70 12.81
N THR A 642 -16.75 8.95 12.73
CA THR A 642 -15.99 10.05 12.12
C THR A 642 -14.66 10.28 12.86
N ARG A 643 -14.67 10.22 14.19
CA ARG A 643 -13.45 10.33 15.01
C ARG A 643 -12.50 9.14 14.87
N ASP A 644 -13.02 7.93 14.70
CA ASP A 644 -12.19 6.75 14.48
C ASP A 644 -11.57 6.75 13.07
N LEU A 645 -12.31 7.15 12.03
CA LEU A 645 -11.75 7.41 10.69
C LEU A 645 -10.65 8.49 10.71
N TYR A 646 -10.80 9.56 11.50
CA TYR A 646 -9.74 10.55 11.69
C TYR A 646 -8.48 9.94 12.32
N SER A 647 -8.67 9.04 13.28
CA SER A 647 -7.57 8.34 13.96
C SER A 647 -6.86 7.38 12.99
N GLU A 648 -7.61 6.65 12.15
CA GLU A 648 -7.08 5.79 11.09
C GLU A 648 -6.32 6.56 10.01
N ILE A 649 -6.82 7.73 9.58
CA ILE A 649 -6.15 8.59 8.60
C ILE A 649 -4.89 9.24 9.17
N CYS A 650 -4.85 9.53 10.47
CA CYS A 650 -3.59 9.90 11.13
C CYS A 650 -2.57 8.75 11.09
N LEU A 651 -3.00 7.50 11.30
CA LEU A 651 -2.10 6.33 11.19
C LEU A 651 -1.61 6.07 9.75
N SER A 652 -2.48 6.18 8.75
CA SER A 652 -2.08 6.01 7.33
C SER A 652 -1.14 7.12 6.84
N THR A 653 -1.18 8.30 7.47
CA THR A 653 -0.21 9.39 7.27
C THR A 653 1.01 9.32 8.22
N ASN A 654 1.17 8.23 8.97
CA ASN A 654 2.26 7.98 9.93
C ASN A 654 2.33 9.01 11.09
N ASP A 655 1.22 9.67 11.41
CA ASP A 655 1.05 10.59 12.55
C ASP A 655 0.49 9.84 13.77
N ILE A 656 1.35 8.99 14.36
CA ILE A 656 1.00 8.12 15.49
C ILE A 656 0.62 8.94 16.74
N ASP A 657 1.27 10.09 16.97
CA ASP A 657 0.98 10.93 18.13
C ASP A 657 -0.42 11.58 18.04
N THR A 658 -0.83 12.08 16.86
CA THR A 658 -2.21 12.58 16.67
C THR A 658 -3.23 11.45 16.73
N ALA A 659 -2.92 10.26 16.18
CA ALA A 659 -3.80 9.10 16.27
C ALA A 659 -4.08 8.68 17.71
N ILE A 660 -3.04 8.58 18.55
CA ILE A 660 -3.16 8.31 19.99
C ILE A 660 -4.00 9.38 20.68
N TYR A 661 -3.65 10.66 20.47
CA TYR A 661 -4.36 11.79 21.09
C TYR A 661 -5.84 11.83 20.70
N SER A 662 -6.15 11.60 19.42
CA SER A 662 -7.51 11.48 18.90
C SER A 662 -8.27 10.32 19.55
N LYS A 663 -7.70 9.11 19.57
CA LYS A 663 -8.34 7.90 20.11
C LYS A 663 -8.58 8.01 21.63
N MET A 664 -7.68 8.63 22.38
CA MET A 664 -7.90 8.97 23.79
C MET A 664 -9.11 9.89 23.98
N ILE A 665 -9.25 10.93 23.14
CA ILE A 665 -10.41 11.84 23.20
C ILE A 665 -11.68 11.13 22.74
N THR A 666 -11.61 10.24 21.74
CA THR A 666 -12.75 9.42 21.31
C THR A 666 -13.28 8.55 22.44
N ILE A 667 -12.41 7.89 23.23
CA ILE A 667 -12.83 7.12 24.41
C ILE A 667 -13.58 8.01 25.41
N GLY A 668 -13.10 9.24 25.65
CA GLY A 668 -13.81 10.22 26.48
C GLY A 668 -15.22 10.54 25.95
N TRP A 669 -15.35 10.84 24.65
CA TRP A 669 -16.66 11.08 24.02
C TRP A 669 -17.56 9.85 24.03
N MET A 670 -17.03 8.63 23.85
CA MET A 670 -17.80 7.39 23.92
C MET A 670 -18.39 7.20 25.33
N VAL A 671 -17.61 7.47 26.37
CA VAL A 671 -18.05 7.40 27.77
C VAL A 671 -19.12 8.44 28.08
N VAL A 672 -18.89 9.73 27.75
CA VAL A 672 -19.87 10.80 28.04
C VAL A 672 -21.16 10.65 27.24
N SER A 673 -21.07 10.23 25.97
CA SER A 673 -22.26 10.02 25.15
C SER A 673 -23.07 8.78 25.54
N GLY A 674 -22.53 7.88 26.37
CA GLY A 674 -23.20 6.65 26.75
C GLY A 674 -23.19 5.60 25.64
N MET A 675 -22.05 5.39 24.99
CA MET A 675 -21.81 4.25 24.10
C MET A 675 -21.78 2.93 24.89
N ASP A 676 -22.02 1.83 24.18
CA ASP A 676 -22.00 0.48 24.76
C ASP A 676 -20.63 0.16 25.36
N TYR A 677 -20.63 -0.50 26.51
CA TYR A 677 -19.42 -0.82 27.26
C TYR A 677 -18.44 -1.67 26.43
N GLU A 678 -18.96 -2.58 25.63
CA GLU A 678 -18.16 -3.48 24.80
C GLU A 678 -17.39 -2.69 23.73
N LYS A 679 -18.03 -1.68 23.13
CA LYS A 679 -17.40 -0.75 22.18
C LYS A 679 -16.31 0.09 22.87
N ILE A 680 -16.55 0.55 24.10
CA ILE A 680 -15.58 1.32 24.89
C ILE A 680 -14.35 0.47 25.22
N LEU A 681 -14.53 -0.77 25.66
CA LEU A 681 -13.43 -1.72 25.92
C LEU A 681 -12.64 -2.05 24.65
N MET A 682 -13.31 -2.26 23.51
CA MET A 682 -12.64 -2.43 22.22
C MET A 682 -11.85 -1.17 21.83
N SER A 683 -12.38 0.03 22.07
CA SER A 683 -11.68 1.30 21.82
C SER A 683 -10.42 1.45 22.71
N GLN A 684 -10.48 1.02 23.98
CA GLN A 684 -9.34 0.98 24.91
C GLN A 684 -8.27 -0.04 24.48
N ALA A 685 -8.67 -1.25 24.04
CA ALA A 685 -7.75 -2.24 23.50
C ALA A 685 -7.02 -1.75 22.24
N ASN A 686 -7.72 -1.02 21.36
CA ASN A 686 -7.09 -0.35 20.21
C ASN A 686 -6.11 0.75 20.64
N LEU A 687 -6.46 1.60 21.62
CA LEU A 687 -5.54 2.62 22.15
C LEU A 687 -4.25 2.00 22.73
N ALA A 688 -4.37 0.88 23.44
CA ALA A 688 -3.22 0.12 23.91
C ALA A 688 -2.32 -0.30 22.74
N SER A 689 -2.89 -0.85 21.67
CA SER A 689 -2.14 -1.22 20.46
C SER A 689 -1.39 -0.03 19.83
N LEU A 690 -1.99 1.17 19.80
CA LEU A 690 -1.31 2.38 19.32
C LEU A 690 -0.16 2.83 20.24
N LEU A 691 -0.33 2.70 21.56
CA LEU A 691 0.73 3.00 22.54
C LEU A 691 1.89 2.01 22.40
N TYR A 692 1.63 0.72 22.20
CA TYR A 692 2.66 -0.27 21.89
C TYR A 692 3.42 0.07 20.58
N MET A 693 2.72 0.41 19.49
CA MET A 693 3.36 0.87 18.24
C MET A 693 4.23 2.14 18.46
N LYS A 694 3.81 3.03 19.36
CA LYS A 694 4.61 4.19 19.75
C LYS A 694 5.82 3.81 20.60
N ALA A 695 5.73 2.77 21.44
CA ALA A 695 6.86 2.21 22.16
C ALA A 695 7.91 1.64 21.18
N GLU A 696 7.51 0.79 20.21
CA GLU A 696 8.40 0.33 19.13
C GLU A 696 9.08 1.49 18.39
N SER A 697 8.33 2.57 18.10
CA SER A 697 8.87 3.77 17.44
C SER A 697 9.92 4.50 18.29
N VAL A 698 9.74 4.58 19.61
CA VAL A 698 10.72 5.19 20.53
C VAL A 698 11.92 4.26 20.75
N GLU A 699 11.73 2.96 20.85
CA GLU A 699 12.80 1.95 20.92
C GLU A 699 13.72 2.03 19.69
N GLN A 700 13.14 2.13 18.49
CA GLN A 700 13.91 2.35 17.26
C GLN A 700 14.68 3.67 17.26
N HIS A 701 14.22 4.70 17.97
CA HIS A 701 14.94 5.97 18.11
C HIS A 701 16.08 5.86 19.14
N ILE A 702 15.86 5.19 20.27
CA ILE A 702 16.90 4.85 21.26
C ILE A 702 18.03 4.06 20.59
N TYR A 703 17.70 3.00 19.84
CA TYR A 703 18.67 2.17 19.13
C TYR A 703 19.50 2.98 18.10
N LYS A 704 18.87 3.92 17.37
CA LYS A 704 19.58 4.82 16.44
C LYS A 704 20.53 5.77 17.16
N LEU A 705 20.15 6.32 18.32
CA LEU A 705 21.04 7.16 19.12
C LEU A 705 22.21 6.35 19.69
N GLN A 706 21.95 5.15 20.20
CA GLN A 706 22.97 4.23 20.70
C GLN A 706 23.98 3.78 19.63
N LYS A 707 23.57 3.59 18.36
CA LYS A 707 24.53 3.34 17.26
C LYS A 707 25.40 4.58 16.97
N ASN A 708 24.86 5.78 17.13
CA ASN A 708 25.53 7.03 16.77
C ASN A 708 26.42 7.61 17.89
N SER A 709 26.17 7.27 19.16
CA SER A 709 26.94 7.75 20.32
C SER A 709 28.25 6.98 20.48
N VAL A 710 29.24 7.31 19.64
CA VAL A 710 30.62 6.81 19.77
C VAL A 710 31.43 7.81 20.62
N MET A 711 31.97 7.32 21.75
CA MET A 711 32.67 8.07 22.81
C MET A 711 31.78 8.94 23.73
N ASN A 712 32.37 9.32 24.87
CA ASN A 712 31.72 9.70 26.14
C ASN A 712 31.05 11.09 26.15
N ASP A 713 30.07 11.32 25.26
CA ASP A 713 29.30 12.57 25.21
C ASP A 713 28.13 12.56 26.20
N THR A 714 28.30 13.19 27.37
CA THR A 714 27.32 13.19 28.48
C THR A 714 25.91 13.66 28.08
N PRO A 715 25.72 14.72 27.26
CA PRO A 715 24.39 15.14 26.78
C PRO A 715 23.67 14.06 25.96
N SER A 716 24.42 13.26 25.19
CA SER A 716 23.86 12.13 24.43
C SER A 716 23.37 10.99 25.34
N ILE A 717 24.09 10.71 26.43
CA ILE A 717 23.66 9.72 27.46
C ILE A 717 22.38 10.20 28.16
N GLU A 718 22.33 11.46 28.60
CA GLU A 718 21.16 12.02 29.29
C GLU A 718 19.91 11.99 28.37
N LYS A 719 20.09 12.26 27.07
CA LYS A 719 19.04 12.15 26.05
C LYS A 719 18.55 10.71 25.85
N ILE A 720 19.46 9.73 25.85
CA ILE A 720 19.11 8.30 25.77
C ILE A 720 18.32 7.88 27.02
N MET A 721 18.76 8.25 28.23
CA MET A 721 18.04 7.96 29.48
C MET A 721 16.63 8.58 29.51
N LYS A 722 16.49 9.85 29.09
CA LYS A 722 15.18 10.52 28.95
C LYS A 722 14.25 9.79 27.97
N LEU A 723 14.79 9.21 26.91
CA LEU A 723 14.03 8.43 25.94
C LEU A 723 13.70 7.02 26.45
N GLN A 724 14.60 6.34 27.15
CA GLN A 724 14.33 5.04 27.80
C GLN A 724 13.19 5.16 28.82
N LYS A 725 13.25 6.18 29.70
CA LYS A 725 12.15 6.48 30.64
C LYS A 725 10.83 6.81 29.92
N ARG A 726 10.89 7.45 28.74
CA ARG A 726 9.70 7.68 27.90
C ARG A 726 9.16 6.38 27.27
N TYR A 727 10.03 5.51 26.80
CA TYR A 727 9.68 4.19 26.26
C TYR A 727 9.00 3.32 27.33
N GLU A 728 9.61 3.18 28.50
CA GLU A 728 9.07 2.44 29.65
C GLU A 728 7.70 2.97 30.07
N ASN A 729 7.54 4.30 30.19
CA ASN A 729 6.25 4.90 30.52
C ASN A 729 5.17 4.59 29.48
N ILE A 730 5.49 4.62 28.19
CA ILE A 730 4.53 4.32 27.11
C ILE A 730 4.18 2.82 27.10
N LEU A 731 5.17 1.93 27.25
CA LEU A 731 4.96 0.48 27.28
C LEU A 731 4.16 0.04 28.51
N ASN A 732 4.50 0.56 29.70
CA ASN A 732 3.79 0.28 30.94
C ASN A 732 2.37 0.88 30.93
N ASN A 733 2.13 1.99 30.23
CA ASN A 733 0.77 2.47 30.00
C ASN A 733 0.00 1.51 29.06
N SER A 734 0.59 1.09 27.93
CA SER A 734 -0.02 0.10 27.03
C SER A 734 -0.40 -1.19 27.74
N GLU A 735 0.47 -1.69 28.62
CA GLU A 735 0.23 -2.87 29.45
C GLU A 735 -0.98 -2.67 30.36
N LYS A 736 -1.02 -1.56 31.10
CA LYS A 736 -2.16 -1.20 31.97
C LYS A 736 -3.48 -1.10 31.22
N TYR A 737 -3.51 -0.57 29.99
CA TYR A 737 -4.75 -0.55 29.20
C TYR A 737 -5.25 -1.96 28.87
N TYR A 738 -4.36 -2.87 28.45
CA TYR A 738 -4.75 -4.27 28.20
C TYR A 738 -5.20 -4.97 29.48
N GLU A 739 -4.46 -4.84 30.59
CA GLU A 739 -4.83 -5.41 31.90
C GLU A 739 -6.20 -4.88 32.37
N SER A 740 -6.44 -3.57 32.21
CA SER A 740 -7.71 -2.91 32.54
C SER A 740 -8.89 -3.42 31.73
N VAL A 741 -8.72 -3.70 30.42
CA VAL A 741 -9.75 -4.34 29.58
C VAL A 741 -9.98 -5.80 30.01
N LEU A 742 -8.91 -6.54 30.30
CA LEU A 742 -9.01 -7.94 30.71
C LEU A 742 -9.75 -8.10 32.05
N ASP A 743 -9.47 -7.27 33.05
CA ASP A 743 -10.18 -7.30 34.34
C ASP A 743 -11.64 -6.89 34.20
N LYS A 744 -11.93 -5.82 33.44
CA LYS A 744 -13.30 -5.38 33.16
C LYS A 744 -14.14 -6.43 32.40
N SER A 745 -13.49 -7.26 31.57
CA SER A 745 -14.13 -8.41 30.91
C SER A 745 -14.45 -9.60 31.82
N LYS A 746 -14.12 -9.54 33.12
CA LYS A 746 -14.44 -10.55 34.14
C LYS A 746 -15.64 -10.14 35.01
N ASP A 747 -15.75 -8.86 35.34
CA ASP A 747 -16.81 -8.32 36.22
C ASP A 747 -18.21 -8.43 35.61
N ASN A 748 -18.32 -8.36 34.28
CA ASN A 748 -19.54 -8.72 33.57
C ASN A 748 -19.68 -10.25 33.60
N LYS A 749 -20.48 -10.76 34.55
CA LYS A 749 -20.77 -12.19 34.72
C LYS A 749 -21.21 -12.82 33.40
N ILE A 750 -20.30 -13.56 32.75
CA ILE A 750 -20.60 -14.28 31.50
C ILE A 750 -21.49 -15.49 31.84
N ARG A 751 -22.81 -15.26 31.86
CA ARG A 751 -23.77 -16.30 31.52
C ARG A 751 -23.64 -16.52 30.02
N PHE A 752 -23.03 -17.63 29.63
CA PHE A 752 -23.15 -18.15 28.27
C PHE A 752 -24.60 -18.61 28.09
N PRO A 753 -25.40 -18.01 27.19
CA PRO A 753 -26.64 -18.63 26.74
C PRO A 753 -26.29 -19.90 25.96
N PRO A 754 -27.12 -20.95 25.97
CA PRO A 754 -26.92 -22.10 25.09
C PRO A 754 -27.00 -21.73 23.60
N ASP A 755 -27.71 -20.65 23.27
CA ASP A 755 -28.21 -20.35 21.93
C ASP A 755 -27.61 -19.06 21.34
N GLY A 756 -26.63 -19.21 20.44
CA GLY A 756 -26.39 -18.35 19.27
C GLY A 756 -25.86 -16.91 19.46
N GLU A 757 -26.40 -16.11 20.37
CA GLU A 757 -26.16 -14.66 20.44
C GLU A 757 -25.24 -14.29 21.61
N GLN A 758 -23.95 -14.07 21.31
CA GLN A 758 -22.97 -13.47 22.24
C GLN A 758 -22.29 -12.25 21.63
N ASP A 759 -21.98 -11.25 22.46
CA ASP A 759 -21.28 -10.02 22.08
C ASP A 759 -19.85 -10.26 21.57
N GLY A 760 -19.73 -10.50 20.27
CA GLY A 760 -18.44 -10.66 19.59
C GLY A 760 -17.47 -9.49 19.79
N ILE A 761 -17.97 -8.28 20.05
CA ILE A 761 -17.15 -7.09 20.31
C ILE A 761 -16.39 -7.21 21.64
N LEU A 762 -17.05 -7.63 22.72
CA LEU A 762 -16.40 -7.83 24.04
C LEU A 762 -15.34 -8.94 23.95
N LEU A 763 -15.69 -10.03 23.28
CA LEU A 763 -14.77 -11.15 23.10
C LEU A 763 -13.57 -10.76 22.22
N GLN A 764 -13.78 -9.99 21.15
CA GLN A 764 -12.69 -9.45 20.33
C GLN A 764 -11.77 -8.51 21.14
N ALA A 765 -12.34 -7.60 21.95
CA ALA A 765 -11.58 -6.70 22.82
C ALA A 765 -10.72 -7.46 23.83
N ARG A 766 -11.28 -8.53 24.43
CA ARG A 766 -10.58 -9.43 25.35
C ARG A 766 -9.46 -10.20 24.66
N LEU A 767 -9.74 -10.84 23.51
CA LEU A 767 -8.75 -11.61 22.73
C LEU A 767 -7.59 -10.73 22.25
N LEU A 768 -7.89 -9.54 21.71
CA LEU A 768 -6.90 -8.54 21.32
C LEU A 768 -6.02 -8.12 22.51
N SER A 769 -6.62 -7.97 23.70
CA SER A 769 -5.90 -7.60 24.91
C SER A 769 -5.03 -8.73 25.48
N MET A 770 -5.48 -9.99 25.39
CA MET A 770 -4.64 -11.15 25.76
C MET A 770 -3.43 -11.28 24.82
N HIS A 771 -3.65 -11.17 23.51
CA HIS A 771 -2.57 -11.16 22.51
C HIS A 771 -1.58 -10.01 22.76
N GLY A 772 -2.08 -8.78 22.89
CA GLY A 772 -1.26 -7.58 23.12
C GLY A 772 -0.46 -7.64 24.42
N LEU A 773 -1.05 -8.13 25.51
CA LEU A 773 -0.34 -8.35 26.77
C LEU A 773 0.78 -9.39 26.60
N ALA A 774 0.55 -10.49 25.89
CA ALA A 774 1.59 -11.50 25.65
C ALA A 774 2.76 -10.96 24.82
N VAL A 775 2.50 -10.13 23.81
CA VAL A 775 3.55 -9.44 23.04
C VAL A 775 4.37 -8.48 23.93
N ILE A 776 3.72 -7.78 24.88
CA ILE A 776 4.45 -6.97 25.88
C ILE A 776 5.29 -7.86 26.81
N LYS A 777 4.78 -9.00 27.29
CA LYS A 777 5.57 -9.94 28.10
C LYS A 777 6.77 -10.49 27.32
N LEU A 778 6.65 -10.75 26.01
CA LEU A 778 7.80 -11.09 25.13
C LEU A 778 8.84 -9.96 25.06
N HIS A 779 8.42 -8.71 24.84
CA HIS A 779 9.34 -7.56 24.86
C HIS A 779 10.01 -7.34 26.22
N LYS A 780 9.37 -7.77 27.32
CA LYS A 780 9.94 -7.78 28.68
C LYS A 780 10.77 -9.04 29.00
N GLY A 781 10.93 -9.96 28.06
CA GLY A 781 11.73 -11.18 28.20
C GLY A 781 11.02 -12.37 28.84
N ASP A 782 9.77 -12.24 29.31
CA ASP A 782 9.00 -13.34 29.88
C ASP A 782 8.31 -14.17 28.79
N ALA A 783 9.13 -14.94 28.08
CA ALA A 783 8.67 -15.90 27.07
C ALA A 783 7.86 -17.06 27.66
N LYS A 784 7.89 -17.29 28.98
CA LYS A 784 7.17 -18.39 29.64
C LYS A 784 5.70 -18.03 29.83
N GLU A 785 5.42 -16.90 30.46
CA GLU A 785 4.05 -16.44 30.66
C GLU A 785 3.43 -15.97 29.34
N ALA A 786 4.21 -15.34 28.44
CA ALA A 786 3.73 -15.01 27.10
C ALA A 786 3.27 -16.25 26.30
N LYS A 787 4.03 -17.35 26.32
CA LYS A 787 3.66 -18.60 25.64
C LYS A 787 2.33 -19.16 26.17
N LYS A 788 2.13 -19.11 27.48
CA LYS A 788 0.89 -19.54 28.14
C LYS A 788 -0.29 -18.69 27.69
N ILE A 789 -0.18 -17.36 27.79
CA ILE A 789 -1.24 -16.43 27.35
C ILE A 789 -1.57 -16.63 25.86
N LEU A 790 -0.56 -16.80 24.98
CA LEU A 790 -0.79 -17.02 23.55
C LEU A 790 -1.49 -18.36 23.24
N ILE A 791 -1.21 -19.43 23.98
CA ILE A 791 -1.91 -20.72 23.83
C ILE A 791 -3.39 -20.58 24.24
N ASP A 792 -3.66 -19.96 25.40
CA ASP A 792 -5.03 -19.73 25.85
C ASP A 792 -5.80 -18.77 24.91
N THR A 793 -5.13 -17.72 24.41
CA THR A 793 -5.70 -16.79 23.42
C THR A 793 -6.01 -17.50 22.11
N LYS A 794 -5.09 -18.34 21.61
CA LYS A 794 -5.28 -19.09 20.36
C LYS A 794 -6.49 -20.02 20.47
N ARG A 795 -6.58 -20.83 21.54
CA ARG A 795 -7.70 -21.76 21.77
C ARG A 795 -9.04 -21.03 21.81
N LEU A 796 -9.11 -19.87 22.47
CA LEU A 796 -10.33 -19.06 22.52
C LEU A 796 -10.64 -18.40 21.16
N ALA A 797 -9.65 -17.91 20.42
CA ALA A 797 -9.86 -17.38 19.08
C ALA A 797 -10.40 -18.46 18.12
N GLU A 798 -9.83 -19.67 18.18
CA GLU A 798 -10.23 -20.86 17.41
C GLU A 798 -11.65 -21.35 17.78
N GLN A 799 -11.99 -21.37 19.08
CA GLN A 799 -13.32 -21.75 19.59
C GLN A 799 -14.45 -20.81 19.10
N TYR A 800 -14.15 -19.53 18.87
CA TYR A 800 -15.14 -18.50 18.55
C TYR A 800 -14.97 -17.85 17.17
N GLY A 801 -14.17 -18.45 16.27
CA GLY A 801 -14.07 -18.02 14.86
C GLY A 801 -13.30 -16.72 14.60
N PHE A 802 -12.31 -16.38 15.43
CA PHE A 802 -11.45 -15.20 15.26
C PHE A 802 -10.14 -15.56 14.54
N ASP A 803 -10.25 -16.05 13.30
CA ASP A 803 -9.16 -16.53 12.44
C ASP A 803 -7.92 -15.62 12.45
N ASP A 804 -8.09 -14.31 12.34
CA ASP A 804 -6.98 -13.34 12.30
C ASP A 804 -6.19 -13.29 13.61
N ILE A 805 -6.86 -13.43 14.77
CA ILE A 805 -6.21 -13.45 16.09
C ILE A 805 -5.54 -14.81 16.31
N GLN A 806 -6.17 -15.91 15.90
CA GLN A 806 -5.56 -17.23 15.86
C GLN A 806 -4.27 -17.21 15.03
N ASN A 807 -4.34 -16.67 13.80
CA ASN A 807 -3.20 -16.51 12.91
C ASN A 807 -2.10 -15.63 13.52
N ALA A 808 -2.44 -14.57 14.25
CA ALA A 808 -1.49 -13.73 14.95
C ALA A 808 -0.77 -14.51 16.06
N CYS A 809 -1.52 -15.16 16.95
CA CYS A 809 -0.98 -16.02 18.02
C CYS A 809 -0.05 -17.11 17.48
N GLU A 810 -0.36 -17.73 16.34
CA GLU A 810 0.51 -18.74 15.72
C GLU A 810 1.87 -18.17 15.26
N ASN A 811 1.92 -16.95 14.70
CA ASN A 811 3.22 -16.36 14.30
C ASN A 811 4.11 -16.09 15.52
N GLU A 812 3.54 -15.61 16.63
CA GLU A 812 4.28 -15.34 17.86
C GLU A 812 4.68 -16.65 18.58
N LEU A 813 3.82 -17.67 18.60
CA LEU A 813 4.16 -19.00 19.13
C LEU A 813 5.28 -19.68 18.33
N GLN A 814 5.28 -19.57 17.00
CA GLN A 814 6.41 -20.04 16.17
C GLN A 814 7.70 -19.26 16.47
N THR A 815 7.60 -17.97 16.78
CA THR A 815 8.77 -17.15 17.16
C THR A 815 9.34 -17.62 18.50
N ILE A 816 8.49 -17.87 19.51
CA ILE A 816 8.89 -18.48 20.79
C ILE A 816 9.52 -19.86 20.60
N GLN A 817 8.97 -20.71 19.72
CA GLN A 817 9.56 -22.03 19.43
C GLN A 817 10.97 -21.90 18.85
N ARG A 818 11.21 -20.98 17.90
CA ARG A 818 12.53 -20.73 17.32
C ARG A 818 13.55 -20.25 18.38
N ILE A 819 13.13 -19.37 19.28
CA ILE A 819 13.97 -18.87 20.40
C ILE A 819 14.37 -20.01 21.34
N ASN A 820 13.43 -20.89 21.72
CA ASN A 820 13.72 -22.02 22.60
C ASN A 820 14.62 -23.07 21.91
N LEU A 821 14.44 -23.33 20.61
CA LEU A 821 15.28 -24.24 19.84
C LEU A 821 16.72 -23.72 19.67
N SER A 822 16.95 -22.40 19.68
CA SER A 822 18.31 -21.83 19.70
C SER A 822 18.96 -21.83 21.09
N ASN A 823 18.17 -21.83 22.18
CA ASN A 823 18.68 -21.84 23.56
C ASN A 823 18.82 -23.26 24.15
N GLY A 824 18.22 -24.28 23.52
CA GLY A 824 18.34 -25.69 23.92
C GLY A 824 19.45 -26.47 23.22
N ALA A 825 20.35 -25.77 22.53
CA ALA A 825 21.43 -26.33 21.70
C ALA A 825 22.81 -25.73 22.06
N SER A 826 22.97 -25.32 23.31
CA SER A 826 24.19 -24.74 23.91
C SER A 826 24.71 -25.61 25.04
#